data_AF-A0A0M0JUI5-F1
#
_entry.id   AF-A0A0M0JUI5-F1
#
_cell.length_a   1.000
_cell.length_b   1.000
_cell.length_c   1.000
_cell.angle_alpha   90.00
_cell.angle_beta   90.00
_cell.angle_gamma   90.00
#
_symmetry.space_group_name_H-M   'P 1'
#
loop_
_entity.id
_entity.type
_entity.pdbx_description
1 polymer ?
#
loop_
_entity_poly.entity_id
_entity_poly.type
_entity_poly.pdbx_seq_one_letter_code
_entity_poly.pdbx_strand_id
1 'polypeptide(L)'
;MAATAEAAQAGGLQARVTRLERSNKQLEAALSEVALSEVARRAREQAARKEAEELRARLLVLEARLGAIPPARVSGRGALPAVLEDDDEPLIARSSGEEEDEAAIIDFDDDDEAAIVDFDDDDDEQVPAGRPTKRAEPQKVDQGAVDFIEGLKAANYTLAQIRAMGYVQGLKAAGYTCQEAKEAGYVEGLKAAGFTCEDAHDAEYSVKEVRAAGFSCAEAKEAGWSDLKELKIAGYTCADAKMAGFSTADAKRANYTLLEIKAVGYVEGLKAAGYSCAEAKAAGYVKGLKAAGYSCAEAQMAGYTCAEAKTAGYTCIEVKAAGYVDGVKAAGYSCVEAKAAGFIEGLKAAGFTCEEVKAAGFTCVQAKAGGFTCKEAKAVGYVEGLKAAGYTCEQAKAAGYSCKEVRVAGFSCAEARTAGYTCLEAKEAGYSPQGAKTANYTLQQIKAAGYVEGLKVAGFTSAEVKAAGYSPTEATLAGYTIGDLKAAGYVKGLKTAGYSCKAARAAGYSATEAKMAGYTLADIKAAGYVEGLQEAGYTCVEVFASGFTCQEAKAANYTLEEIKDAGYVDGLREAGFTCAEVRLAGYTCVEARSAGYTLAQIKAAGYVEGLQEAGYSCAEAEAAGYTCAEVKAAGYVSGLKAAGYMCSEAKAAGYSCAEAKAAGFSCREVKAAGYVEGLKTAGFSCLEAKAAGFSCLEVKEAGYVEGLKEAGYTCAEAKAAGFSCSEATVAGFSCAEAKAAGWSDLKELKQAGFTCREARAAGYSPVECEAAGYTLQQIKAAGYIEGLKAAGFTCAECKAAGYRPMECKAAGFTYEEGRAAGYRAGSSPWNNGVNIW
;
A
#
# COMPACT_ATOMS: atom_id res chain seq x y z
N MET A 1 19.41 -52.18 -6.95
CA MET A 1 20.14 -51.32 -7.92
C MET A 1 19.26 -50.15 -8.35
N ALA A 2 18.28 -50.32 -9.26
CA ALA A 2 17.43 -49.19 -9.73
C ALA A 2 16.58 -48.55 -8.61
N ALA A 3 15.65 -49.29 -8.00
CA ALA A 3 14.77 -48.78 -6.93
C ALA A 3 15.53 -48.20 -5.72
N THR A 4 16.74 -48.68 -5.44
CA THR A 4 17.63 -48.15 -4.39
C THR A 4 18.25 -46.79 -4.74
N ALA A 5 18.37 -46.46 -6.02
CA ALA A 5 18.83 -45.13 -6.47
C ALA A 5 17.68 -44.10 -6.44
N GLU A 6 16.47 -44.50 -6.84
CA GLU A 6 15.27 -43.65 -6.77
C GLU A 6 14.93 -43.26 -5.33
N ALA A 7 15.00 -44.22 -4.39
CA ALA A 7 14.81 -43.95 -2.97
C ALA A 7 15.83 -42.93 -2.42
N ALA A 8 17.09 -43.00 -2.87
CA ALA A 8 18.13 -42.05 -2.48
C ALA A 8 17.89 -40.65 -3.09
N GLN A 9 17.43 -40.56 -4.35
CA GLN A 9 17.05 -39.29 -4.97
C GLN A 9 15.82 -38.66 -4.29
N ALA A 10 14.80 -39.45 -3.94
CA ALA A 10 13.62 -38.99 -3.22
C ALA A 10 13.99 -38.40 -1.84
N GLY A 11 14.80 -39.12 -1.06
CA GLY A 11 15.33 -38.62 0.22
C GLY A 11 16.16 -37.34 0.06
N GLY A 12 16.99 -37.27 -0.98
CA GLY A 12 17.77 -36.07 -1.32
C GLY A 12 16.92 -34.86 -1.71
N LEU A 13 15.80 -35.07 -2.41
CA LEU A 13 14.82 -34.03 -2.72
C LEU A 13 14.10 -33.54 -1.46
N GLN A 14 13.61 -34.46 -0.62
CA GLN A 14 12.89 -34.13 0.60
C GLN A 14 13.78 -33.40 1.64
N ALA A 15 15.08 -33.73 1.67
CA ALA A 15 16.10 -33.02 2.45
C ALA A 15 16.52 -31.65 1.85
N ARG A 16 16.14 -31.34 0.60
CA ARG A 16 16.28 -30.00 0.00
C ARG A 16 15.03 -29.15 0.25
N VAL A 17 13.83 -29.72 0.10
CA VAL A 17 12.55 -29.04 0.40
C VAL A 17 12.53 -28.55 1.85
N THR A 18 12.77 -29.45 2.81
CA THR A 18 12.81 -29.10 4.25
C THR A 18 13.90 -28.08 4.62
N ARG A 19 14.95 -27.94 3.80
CA ARG A 19 15.99 -26.91 3.97
C ARG A 19 15.55 -25.56 3.42
N LEU A 20 14.86 -25.55 2.28
CA LEU A 20 14.26 -24.35 1.69
C LEU A 20 13.14 -23.80 2.57
N GLU A 21 12.26 -24.66 3.12
CA GLU A 21 11.20 -24.26 4.06
C GLU A 21 11.75 -23.54 5.29
N ARG A 22 12.83 -24.07 5.89
CA ARG A 22 13.52 -23.40 7.02
C ARG A 22 14.11 -22.06 6.61
N SER A 23 14.77 -21.99 5.45
CA SER A 23 15.36 -20.75 4.94
C SER A 23 14.29 -19.69 4.62
N ASN A 24 13.13 -20.09 4.09
CA ASN A 24 12.02 -19.19 3.79
C ASN A 24 11.40 -18.65 5.08
N LYS A 25 11.20 -19.51 6.09
CA LYS A 25 10.70 -19.12 7.41
C LYS A 25 11.66 -18.18 8.17
N GLN A 26 12.98 -18.29 7.92
CA GLN A 26 13.97 -17.34 8.42
C GLN A 26 13.90 -15.98 7.69
N LEU A 27 13.64 -15.98 6.38
CA LEU A 27 13.43 -14.74 5.61
C LEU A 27 12.13 -14.03 6.00
N GLU A 28 11.04 -14.76 6.23
CA GLU A 28 9.78 -14.23 6.75
C GLU A 28 9.96 -13.57 8.12
N ALA A 29 10.72 -14.20 9.02
CA ALA A 29 11.06 -13.63 10.33
C ALA A 29 11.87 -12.32 10.19
N ALA A 30 12.94 -12.32 9.40
CA ALA A 30 13.76 -11.14 9.17
C ALA A 30 12.98 -9.98 8.52
N LEU A 31 12.10 -10.27 7.56
CA LEU A 31 11.20 -9.28 6.96
C LEU A 31 10.22 -8.70 7.99
N SER A 32 9.76 -9.49 8.97
CA SER A 32 8.90 -8.99 10.05
C SER A 32 9.63 -8.05 11.01
N GLU A 33 10.89 -8.32 11.35
CA GLU A 33 11.72 -7.43 12.17
C GLU A 33 12.04 -6.12 11.45
N VAL A 34 12.37 -6.19 10.15
CA VAL A 34 12.55 -4.99 9.30
C VAL A 34 11.27 -4.16 9.25
N ALA A 35 10.10 -4.78 9.04
CA ALA A 35 8.82 -4.07 9.03
C ALA A 35 8.50 -3.39 10.38
N LEU A 36 8.77 -4.05 11.51
CA LEU A 36 8.63 -3.46 12.85
C LEU A 36 9.59 -2.27 13.05
N SER A 37 10.83 -2.38 12.58
CA SER A 37 11.81 -1.28 12.65
C SER A 37 11.41 -0.07 11.80
N GLU A 38 10.83 -0.29 10.61
CA GLU A 38 10.28 0.74 9.74
C GLU A 38 9.09 1.45 10.37
N VAL A 39 8.17 0.71 11.01
CA VAL A 39 7.03 1.28 11.75
C VAL A 39 7.53 2.14 12.92
N ALA A 40 8.51 1.66 13.68
CA ALA A 40 9.13 2.43 14.77
C ALA A 40 9.85 3.69 14.26
N ARG A 41 10.53 3.63 13.11
CA ARG A 41 11.16 4.80 12.45
C ARG A 41 10.11 5.83 12.03
N ARG A 42 9.05 5.41 11.35
CA ARG A 42 7.95 6.29 10.92
C ARG A 42 7.22 6.94 12.10
N ALA A 43 7.05 6.23 13.22
CA ALA A 43 6.48 6.79 14.45
C ALA A 43 7.38 7.90 15.05
N ARG A 44 8.71 7.71 15.08
CA ARG A 44 9.67 8.74 15.52
C ARG A 44 9.65 9.96 14.58
N GLU A 45 9.58 9.75 13.27
CA GLU A 45 9.48 10.83 12.27
C GLU A 45 8.18 11.63 12.41
N GLN A 46 7.06 10.99 12.75
CA GLN A 46 5.79 11.66 13.03
C GLN A 46 5.84 12.47 14.34
N ALA A 47 6.47 11.93 15.39
CA ALA A 47 6.66 12.65 16.65
C ALA A 47 7.51 13.93 16.45
N ALA A 48 8.67 13.80 15.79
CA ALA A 48 9.57 14.92 15.51
C ALA A 48 8.91 16.00 14.62
N ARG A 49 8.06 15.61 13.66
CA ARG A 49 7.28 16.57 12.86
C ARG A 49 6.27 17.35 13.71
N LYS A 50 5.55 16.68 14.61
CA LYS A 50 4.60 17.33 15.51
C LYS A 50 5.30 18.30 16.47
N GLU A 51 6.44 17.90 17.02
CA GLU A 51 7.27 18.75 17.87
C GLU A 51 7.79 19.99 17.11
N ALA A 52 8.21 19.83 15.85
CA ALA A 52 8.58 20.95 14.99
C ALA A 52 7.39 21.88 14.64
N GLU A 53 6.17 21.37 14.53
CA GLU A 53 4.96 22.20 14.38
C GLU A 53 4.60 22.95 15.67
N GLU A 54 4.71 22.31 16.84
CA GLU A 54 4.54 22.98 18.14
C GLU A 54 5.60 24.07 18.38
N LEU A 55 6.86 23.84 17.98
CA LEU A 55 7.92 24.85 18.02
C LEU A 55 7.66 26.01 17.06
N ARG A 56 7.15 25.75 15.84
CA ARG A 56 6.72 26.80 14.89
C ARG A 56 5.55 27.62 15.41
N ALA A 57 4.58 26.98 16.07
CA ALA A 57 3.47 27.68 16.72
C ALA A 57 3.97 28.59 17.87
N ARG A 58 4.92 28.12 18.68
CA ARG A 58 5.57 28.93 19.73
C ARG A 58 6.37 30.10 19.15
N LEU A 59 7.07 29.91 18.03
CA LEU A 59 7.76 30.99 17.31
C LEU A 59 6.78 32.06 16.80
N LEU A 60 5.68 31.68 16.15
CA LEU A 60 4.65 32.63 15.72
C LEU A 60 4.04 33.43 16.89
N VAL A 61 3.88 32.82 18.07
CA VAL A 61 3.43 33.51 19.29
C VAL A 61 4.50 34.46 19.85
N LEU A 62 5.79 34.14 19.70
CA LEU A 62 6.90 35.02 20.07
C LEU A 62 7.04 36.20 19.08
N GLU A 63 6.93 35.95 17.78
CA GLU A 63 6.93 36.99 16.74
C GLU A 63 5.74 37.95 16.92
N ALA A 64 4.54 37.43 17.23
CA ALA A 64 3.37 38.24 17.55
C ALA A 64 3.54 39.08 18.83
N ARG A 65 4.33 38.61 19.81
CA ARG A 65 4.70 39.37 21.02
C ARG A 65 5.75 40.44 20.74
N LEU A 66 6.74 40.15 19.89
CA LEU A 66 7.79 41.10 19.49
C LEU A 66 7.25 42.21 18.56
N GLY A 67 6.29 41.89 17.70
CA GLY A 67 5.59 42.85 16.83
C GLY A 67 4.72 43.88 17.59
N ALA A 68 4.54 43.74 18.91
CA ALA A 68 3.78 44.65 19.75
C ALA A 68 4.61 45.81 20.35
N ILE A 69 5.88 45.96 19.98
CA ILE A 69 6.77 47.02 20.50
C ILE A 69 6.83 48.20 19.50
N PRO A 70 6.27 49.38 19.81
CA PRO A 70 6.37 50.55 18.94
C PRO A 70 7.77 51.22 19.03
N PRO A 71 8.27 51.84 17.94
CA PRO A 71 9.63 52.37 17.88
C PRO A 71 9.77 53.72 18.63
N ALA A 72 10.23 53.67 19.89
CA ALA A 72 10.59 54.85 20.66
C ALA A 72 12.03 55.32 20.38
N ARG A 73 12.18 56.54 19.85
CA ARG A 73 13.44 57.31 20.00
C ARG A 73 13.52 57.83 21.43
N VAL A 74 14.72 57.83 22.03
CA VAL A 74 15.37 59.01 22.63
C VAL A 74 16.73 58.61 23.24
N SER A 75 17.68 59.54 23.21
CA SER A 75 19.01 59.44 23.82
C SER A 75 18.98 59.69 25.34
N GLY A 76 19.76 58.96 26.14
CA GLY A 76 20.04 59.35 27.53
C GLY A 76 20.96 58.37 28.27
N ARG A 77 21.85 58.90 29.11
CA ARG A 77 22.57 58.11 30.13
C ARG A 77 21.67 57.98 31.37
N GLY A 78 21.61 56.81 32.00
CA GLY A 78 20.89 56.58 33.26
C GLY A 78 21.37 55.28 33.94
N ALA A 79 21.46 55.29 35.26
CA ALA A 79 22.09 54.22 36.04
C ALA A 79 21.15 53.06 36.43
N LEU A 80 21.76 51.98 36.94
CA LEU A 80 21.12 50.86 37.66
C LEU A 80 20.33 51.35 38.89
N PRO A 81 19.36 50.57 39.38
CA PRO A 81 19.67 49.58 40.43
C PRO A 81 19.03 48.18 40.20
N ALA A 82 19.36 47.22 41.07
CA ALA A 82 18.93 45.82 41.01
C ALA A 82 18.24 45.34 42.31
N VAL A 83 17.36 44.34 42.18
CA VAL A 83 16.68 43.50 43.22
C VAL A 83 16.34 42.18 42.47
N LEU A 84 16.91 41.01 42.80
CA LEU A 84 16.37 39.92 43.67
C LEU A 84 15.02 39.33 43.14
N GLU A 85 14.74 38.02 43.11
CA GLU A 85 15.40 36.79 43.65
C GLU A 85 14.97 35.54 42.81
N ASP A 86 15.85 34.52 42.77
CA ASP A 86 15.65 33.05 42.86
C ASP A 86 14.57 32.30 42.01
N ASP A 87 14.81 31.12 41.39
CA ASP A 87 16.07 30.36 41.11
C ASP A 87 16.00 29.66 39.71
N ASP A 88 16.31 28.38 39.37
CA ASP A 88 16.56 27.09 40.06
C ASP A 88 17.45 26.14 39.18
N GLU A 89 17.78 24.94 39.68
CA GLU A 89 18.63 23.84 39.16
C GLU A 89 18.41 23.31 37.70
N PRO A 90 19.33 22.48 37.13
CA PRO A 90 20.78 22.35 37.43
C PRO A 90 21.69 22.28 36.17
N LEU A 91 22.98 22.59 36.34
CA LEU A 91 24.03 22.34 35.34
C LEU A 91 24.77 21.02 35.62
N ILE A 92 25.01 20.20 34.59
CA ILE A 92 25.94 19.06 34.64
C ILE A 92 27.02 19.27 33.58
N ALA A 93 28.28 19.37 34.01
CA ALA A 93 29.45 19.46 33.14
C ALA A 93 30.35 18.23 33.30
N ARG A 94 30.74 17.61 32.18
CA ARG A 94 31.87 16.67 31.96
C ARG A 94 31.82 16.12 30.52
N SER A 95 32.89 15.73 29.84
CA SER A 95 34.26 16.30 29.68
C SER A 95 35.10 15.32 28.86
N SER A 96 35.30 15.60 27.57
CA SER A 96 36.27 14.96 26.66
C SER A 96 36.28 15.81 25.38
N GLY A 97 37.40 16.33 24.87
CA GLY A 97 38.80 15.96 25.11
C GLY A 97 39.29 15.05 23.98
N GLU A 98 40.55 15.23 23.55
CA GLU A 98 41.13 14.76 22.27
C GLU A 98 40.69 15.63 21.06
N GLU A 99 41.56 16.09 20.16
CA GLU A 99 43.00 16.40 20.28
C GLU A 99 43.42 17.41 19.18
N GLU A 100 44.50 18.17 19.35
CA GLU A 100 45.01 19.13 18.36
C GLU A 100 46.29 18.60 17.69
N ASP A 101 46.24 18.35 16.38
CA ASP A 101 47.42 18.05 15.55
C ASP A 101 47.74 19.23 14.62
N GLU A 102 48.77 20.00 14.97
CA GLU A 102 49.47 20.91 14.04
C GLU A 102 50.66 20.20 13.35
N ALA A 103 51.23 20.88 12.35
CA ALA A 103 52.55 20.63 11.76
C ALA A 103 52.74 19.37 10.88
N ALA A 104 52.57 19.59 9.56
CA ALA A 104 53.31 18.87 8.53
C ALA A 104 53.60 19.78 7.31
N ILE A 105 54.42 20.82 7.53
CA ILE A 105 55.09 21.51 6.41
C ILE A 105 56.33 20.69 6.05
N ILE A 106 56.42 20.29 4.79
CA ILE A 106 57.57 19.57 4.23
C ILE A 106 58.08 20.40 3.05
N ASP A 107 59.17 21.12 3.28
CA ASP A 107 60.13 21.51 2.23
C ASP A 107 61.04 20.29 1.91
N PHE A 108 62.07 20.49 1.09
CA PHE A 108 62.90 19.48 0.39
C PHE A 108 62.17 18.90 -0.85
N ASP A 109 62.76 18.93 -2.06
CA ASP A 109 64.06 19.50 -2.45
C ASP A 109 64.09 19.89 -3.94
N ASP A 110 65.02 20.76 -4.31
CA ASP A 110 65.49 20.92 -5.70
C ASP A 110 66.35 19.71 -6.12
N ASP A 111 66.41 19.40 -7.43
CA ASP A 111 67.67 19.14 -8.15
C ASP A 111 67.43 18.79 -9.64
N ASP A 112 67.52 19.85 -10.46
CA ASP A 112 68.52 20.07 -11.52
C ASP A 112 68.80 19.08 -12.70
N GLU A 113 69.51 19.64 -13.70
CA GLU A 113 70.11 19.06 -14.92
C GLU A 113 69.17 18.48 -16.02
N ALA A 114 69.48 18.58 -17.33
CA ALA A 114 70.30 19.54 -18.09
C ALA A 114 70.10 19.37 -19.62
N ALA A 115 70.33 20.44 -20.40
CA ALA A 115 71.15 20.50 -21.65
C ALA A 115 70.58 21.33 -22.84
N ILE A 116 71.16 22.52 -23.07
CA ILE A 116 71.98 22.94 -24.26
C ILE A 116 71.43 22.54 -25.67
N VAL A 117 71.27 23.39 -26.70
CA VAL A 117 72.02 24.57 -27.25
C VAL A 117 71.06 25.74 -27.56
N ASP A 118 71.38 27.02 -27.32
CA ASP A 118 72.35 27.94 -27.97
C ASP A 118 71.99 28.41 -29.40
N PHE A 119 71.73 29.72 -29.58
CA PHE A 119 72.58 30.68 -30.34
C PHE A 119 71.89 32.09 -30.43
N ASP A 120 72.63 33.14 -30.00
CA ASP A 120 72.84 34.51 -30.55
C ASP A 120 71.67 35.27 -31.24
N ASP A 121 71.47 36.59 -31.15
CA ASP A 121 72.07 37.78 -30.49
C ASP A 121 70.90 38.80 -30.27
N ASP A 122 70.96 39.97 -29.61
CA ASP A 122 71.99 41.01 -29.45
C ASP A 122 71.68 41.85 -28.17
N ASP A 123 72.65 42.64 -27.68
CA ASP A 123 72.52 43.52 -26.50
C ASP A 123 71.59 44.75 -26.70
N ASP A 124 71.04 45.31 -25.61
CA ASP A 124 71.44 46.68 -25.19
C ASP A 124 71.07 47.03 -23.72
N GLU A 125 71.79 47.98 -23.14
CA GLU A 125 71.98 48.16 -21.69
C GLU A 125 70.79 48.67 -20.85
N GLN A 126 70.88 48.39 -19.54
CA GLN A 126 70.05 49.00 -18.49
C GLN A 126 70.29 50.52 -18.41
N VAL A 127 69.21 51.32 -18.33
CA VAL A 127 69.29 52.77 -18.13
C VAL A 127 69.96 53.10 -16.77
N PRO A 128 71.15 53.73 -16.74
CA PRO A 128 71.74 54.18 -15.49
C PRO A 128 71.00 55.42 -14.99
N ALA A 129 70.74 55.49 -13.68
CA ALA A 129 70.25 56.72 -13.06
C ALA A 129 71.22 57.89 -13.36
N GLY A 130 70.67 59.09 -13.56
CA GLY A 130 71.36 60.27 -14.09
C GLY A 130 72.62 60.67 -13.33
N ARG A 131 73.75 60.03 -13.64
CA ARG A 131 75.09 60.56 -13.38
C ARG A 131 75.14 61.94 -14.04
N PRO A 132 75.55 63.01 -13.33
CA PRO A 132 75.70 64.31 -13.96
C PRO A 132 76.56 64.14 -15.21
N THR A 133 76.17 64.78 -16.31
CA THR A 133 76.94 64.75 -17.55
C THR A 133 78.41 64.98 -17.21
N LYS A 134 79.30 64.10 -17.69
CA LYS A 134 80.75 64.33 -17.55
C LYS A 134 81.00 65.67 -18.23
N ARG A 135 81.07 66.75 -17.42
CA ARG A 135 81.48 68.09 -17.83
C ARG A 135 82.72 67.87 -18.67
N ALA A 136 82.62 68.09 -19.98
CA ALA A 136 83.58 67.59 -20.95
C ALA A 136 84.98 67.88 -20.41
N GLU A 137 85.73 66.82 -20.07
CA GLU A 137 87.03 66.97 -19.41
C GLU A 137 87.82 67.90 -20.32
N PRO A 138 88.18 69.12 -19.85
CA PRO A 138 88.58 70.19 -20.74
C PRO A 138 89.74 69.68 -21.54
N GLN A 139 89.53 69.48 -22.86
CA GLN A 139 90.44 68.74 -23.73
C GLN A 139 91.83 69.24 -23.41
N LYS A 140 92.67 68.39 -22.78
CA LYS A 140 93.89 68.82 -22.08
C LYS A 140 94.63 69.76 -23.02
N VAL A 141 94.51 71.06 -22.76
CA VAL A 141 94.92 72.05 -23.75
C VAL A 141 96.42 71.87 -23.85
N ASP A 142 96.90 71.43 -25.02
CA ASP A 142 98.30 71.09 -25.15
C ASP A 142 99.09 72.36 -24.91
N GLN A 143 99.71 72.46 -23.74
CA GLN A 143 100.40 73.66 -23.32
C GLN A 143 101.54 73.98 -24.31
N GLY A 144 102.13 72.95 -24.93
CA GLY A 144 103.09 73.15 -26.03
C GLY A 144 102.46 73.82 -27.27
N ALA A 145 101.19 73.56 -27.57
CA ALA A 145 100.47 74.26 -28.63
C ALA A 145 100.08 75.69 -28.23
N VAL A 146 99.65 75.92 -26.97
CA VAL A 146 99.35 77.26 -26.44
C VAL A 146 100.59 78.14 -26.44
N ASP A 147 101.67 77.68 -25.82
CA ASP A 147 102.95 78.39 -25.70
C ASP A 147 103.54 78.70 -27.10
N PHE A 148 103.38 77.80 -28.06
CA PHE A 148 103.83 78.01 -29.45
C PHE A 148 102.98 79.05 -30.18
N ILE A 149 101.66 79.06 -29.97
CA ILE A 149 100.75 80.07 -30.53
C ILE A 149 100.99 81.45 -29.89
N GLU A 150 101.26 81.53 -28.58
CA GLU A 150 101.70 82.76 -27.93
C GLU A 150 103.07 83.24 -28.47
N GLY A 151 103.99 82.32 -28.73
CA GLY A 151 105.25 82.62 -29.41
C GLY A 151 105.08 83.21 -30.81
N LEU A 152 104.17 82.66 -31.62
CA LEU A 152 103.82 83.19 -32.94
C LEU A 152 103.16 84.58 -32.85
N LYS A 153 102.28 84.78 -31.85
CA LYS A 153 101.64 86.06 -31.53
C LYS A 153 102.68 87.14 -31.16
N ALA A 154 103.64 86.80 -30.29
CA ALA A 154 104.75 87.67 -29.91
C ALA A 154 105.71 87.96 -31.08
N ALA A 155 105.82 87.04 -32.05
CA ALA A 155 106.56 87.23 -33.29
C ALA A 155 105.77 88.01 -34.38
N ASN A 156 104.61 88.58 -34.06
CA ASN A 156 103.72 89.33 -34.97
C ASN A 156 103.21 88.52 -36.18
N TYR A 157 103.11 87.19 -36.08
CA TYR A 157 102.39 86.42 -37.10
C TYR A 157 100.90 86.73 -37.02
N THR A 158 100.28 87.01 -38.17
CA THR A 158 98.83 87.22 -38.20
C THR A 158 98.11 85.90 -38.00
N LEU A 159 96.93 85.94 -37.38
CA LEU A 159 96.18 84.72 -37.05
C LEU A 159 95.80 83.90 -38.30
N ALA A 160 95.68 84.55 -39.47
CA ALA A 160 95.52 83.89 -40.77
C ALA A 160 96.79 83.12 -41.24
N GLN A 161 97.99 83.58 -40.90
CA GLN A 161 99.24 82.85 -41.16
C GLN A 161 99.36 81.63 -40.24
N ILE A 162 98.97 81.77 -38.96
CA ILE A 162 98.92 80.64 -38.01
C ILE A 162 97.96 79.56 -38.53
N ARG A 163 96.79 79.97 -39.06
CA ARG A 163 95.84 79.06 -39.72
C ARG A 163 96.43 78.33 -40.92
N ALA A 164 97.19 79.03 -41.77
CA ALA A 164 97.83 78.43 -42.94
C ALA A 164 98.92 77.39 -42.58
N MET A 165 99.41 77.39 -41.34
CA MET A 165 100.30 76.36 -40.80
C MET A 165 99.56 75.18 -40.15
N GLY A 166 98.22 75.22 -40.05
CA GLY A 166 97.39 74.13 -39.52
C GLY A 166 97.20 74.10 -38.00
N TYR A 167 97.71 75.10 -37.26
CA TYR A 167 97.52 75.16 -35.81
C TYR A 167 96.12 75.68 -35.45
N VAL A 168 95.34 74.87 -34.74
CA VAL A 168 93.96 75.19 -34.32
C VAL A 168 93.77 75.09 -32.81
N GLN A 169 94.39 74.11 -32.14
CA GLN A 169 94.19 73.87 -30.71
C GLN A 169 94.77 74.99 -29.83
N GLY A 170 94.06 75.37 -28.77
CA GLY A 170 94.57 76.31 -27.76
C GLY A 170 94.45 77.80 -28.05
N LEU A 171 93.88 78.23 -29.19
CA LEU A 171 93.76 79.65 -29.56
C LEU A 171 93.07 80.51 -28.47
N LYS A 172 92.00 80.01 -27.84
CA LYS A 172 91.32 80.75 -26.75
C LYS A 172 92.21 80.90 -25.52
N ALA A 173 93.05 79.91 -25.22
CA ALA A 173 93.97 79.95 -24.09
C ALA A 173 95.11 80.97 -24.33
N ALA A 174 95.63 81.05 -25.56
CA ALA A 174 96.58 82.08 -26.01
C ALA A 174 95.97 83.49 -26.16
N GLY A 175 94.82 83.75 -25.52
CA GLY A 175 94.15 85.05 -25.47
C GLY A 175 93.72 85.60 -26.83
N TYR A 176 93.34 84.76 -27.78
CA TYR A 176 92.61 85.20 -28.98
C TYR A 176 91.10 85.09 -28.77
N THR A 177 90.38 86.06 -29.30
CA THR A 177 88.92 86.08 -29.34
C THR A 177 88.36 85.26 -30.51
N CYS A 178 87.09 84.86 -30.41
CA CYS A 178 86.41 84.15 -31.48
C CYS A 178 86.19 85.08 -32.71
N GLN A 179 86.06 86.39 -32.48
CA GLN A 179 86.02 87.42 -33.53
C GLN A 179 87.31 87.43 -34.39
N GLU A 180 88.48 87.47 -33.75
CA GLU A 180 89.78 87.41 -34.46
C GLU A 180 89.94 86.09 -35.21
N ALA A 181 89.50 84.97 -34.62
CA ALA A 181 89.52 83.66 -35.28
C ALA A 181 88.66 83.65 -36.55
N LYS A 182 87.51 84.34 -36.54
CA LYS A 182 86.62 84.52 -37.71
C LYS A 182 87.23 85.40 -38.79
N GLU A 183 87.90 86.48 -38.41
CA GLU A 183 88.60 87.36 -39.37
C GLU A 183 89.81 86.65 -40.04
N ALA A 184 90.46 85.72 -39.32
CA ALA A 184 91.42 84.78 -39.89
C ALA A 184 90.76 83.61 -40.68
N GLY A 185 89.44 83.49 -40.63
CA GLY A 185 88.63 82.48 -41.31
C GLY A 185 88.70 81.07 -40.71
N TYR A 186 89.11 80.91 -39.46
CA TYR A 186 88.94 79.63 -38.77
C TYR A 186 87.44 79.28 -38.74
N VAL A 187 87.12 78.05 -39.14
CA VAL A 187 85.75 77.54 -39.23
C VAL A 187 85.77 76.11 -38.69
N GLU A 188 86.48 75.22 -39.37
CA GLU A 188 86.70 73.86 -38.89
C GLU A 188 87.60 73.86 -37.64
N GLY A 189 87.20 73.08 -36.62
CA GLY A 189 87.99 72.87 -35.41
C GLY A 189 87.90 73.96 -34.31
N LEU A 190 87.06 74.99 -34.42
CA LEU A 190 86.91 76.03 -33.36
C LEU A 190 86.61 75.43 -31.97
N LYS A 191 85.89 74.29 -31.90
CA LYS A 191 85.65 73.57 -30.65
C LYS A 191 86.93 73.01 -30.03
N ALA A 192 87.86 72.50 -30.85
CA ALA A 192 89.18 72.05 -30.42
C ALA A 192 90.15 73.21 -30.12
N ALA A 193 89.87 74.41 -30.64
CA ALA A 193 90.56 75.65 -30.29
C ALA A 193 90.22 76.17 -28.88
N GLY A 194 89.24 75.56 -28.21
CA GLY A 194 88.77 75.91 -26.87
C GLY A 194 87.63 76.93 -26.84
N PHE A 195 87.07 77.30 -27.99
CA PHE A 195 85.87 78.15 -28.06
C PHE A 195 84.60 77.34 -27.76
N THR A 196 83.66 77.99 -27.09
CA THR A 196 82.29 77.50 -26.88
C THR A 196 81.42 77.85 -28.09
N CYS A 197 80.24 77.24 -28.15
CA CYS A 197 79.26 77.58 -29.18
C CYS A 197 78.69 78.99 -28.98
N GLU A 198 78.66 79.48 -27.74
CA GLU A 198 78.29 80.85 -27.35
C GLU A 198 79.33 81.89 -27.82
N ASP A 199 80.65 81.62 -27.66
CA ASP A 199 81.70 82.49 -28.22
C ASP A 199 81.54 82.65 -29.74
N ALA A 200 81.09 81.60 -30.43
CA ALA A 200 80.87 81.62 -31.88
C ALA A 200 79.58 82.36 -32.27
N HIS A 201 78.56 82.37 -31.41
CA HIS A 201 77.34 83.15 -31.61
C HIS A 201 77.63 84.64 -31.48
N ASP A 202 78.34 85.04 -30.42
CA ASP A 202 78.71 86.43 -30.18
C ASP A 202 79.69 86.98 -31.23
N ALA A 203 80.51 86.11 -31.84
CA ALA A 203 81.32 86.44 -33.01
C ALA A 203 80.53 86.42 -34.35
N GLU A 204 79.20 86.29 -34.31
CA GLU A 204 78.29 86.26 -35.47
C GLU A 204 78.62 85.16 -36.52
N TYR A 205 79.17 84.00 -36.13
CA TYR A 205 79.40 82.91 -37.09
C TYR A 205 78.08 82.39 -37.67
N SER A 206 78.09 81.96 -38.93
CA SER A 206 76.91 81.31 -39.50
C SER A 206 76.74 79.90 -38.93
N VAL A 207 75.48 79.45 -38.78
CA VAL A 207 75.12 78.12 -38.26
C VAL A 207 75.81 76.97 -39.02
N LYS A 208 76.14 77.19 -40.30
CA LYS A 208 76.89 76.25 -41.14
C LYS A 208 78.36 76.14 -40.75
N GLU A 209 79.00 77.25 -40.41
CA GLU A 209 80.38 77.29 -39.93
C GLU A 209 80.47 76.69 -38.52
N VAL A 210 79.50 76.99 -37.66
CA VAL A 210 79.34 76.40 -36.32
C VAL A 210 79.20 74.87 -36.39
N ARG A 211 78.52 74.34 -37.43
CA ARG A 211 78.47 72.89 -37.65
C ARG A 211 79.81 72.33 -38.14
N ALA A 212 80.48 73.00 -39.07
CA ALA A 212 81.81 72.61 -39.55
C ALA A 212 82.88 72.67 -38.43
N ALA A 213 82.70 73.52 -37.43
CA ALA A 213 83.50 73.58 -36.22
C ALA A 213 83.40 72.34 -35.31
N GLY A 214 82.40 71.47 -35.51
CA GLY A 214 82.15 70.29 -34.69
C GLY A 214 81.29 70.54 -33.44
N PHE A 215 80.56 71.66 -33.37
CA PHE A 215 79.52 71.84 -32.35
C PHE A 215 78.28 70.98 -32.66
N SER A 216 77.58 70.59 -31.61
CA SER A 216 76.34 69.82 -31.69
C SER A 216 75.13 70.75 -31.77
N CYS A 217 73.99 70.23 -32.23
CA CYS A 217 72.74 70.98 -32.28
C CYS A 217 72.24 71.40 -30.87
N ALA A 218 72.62 70.67 -29.82
CA ALA A 218 72.33 71.04 -28.43
C ALA A 218 73.12 72.29 -28.02
N GLU A 219 74.44 72.28 -28.22
CA GLU A 219 75.31 73.44 -27.94
C GLU A 219 74.91 74.67 -28.78
N ALA A 220 74.49 74.47 -30.03
CA ALA A 220 73.99 75.55 -30.88
C ALA A 220 72.66 76.15 -30.38
N LYS A 221 71.76 75.31 -29.88
CA LYS A 221 70.49 75.75 -29.27
C LYS A 221 70.72 76.49 -27.95
N GLU A 222 71.65 76.02 -27.11
CA GLU A 222 72.04 76.69 -25.86
C GLU A 222 72.70 78.05 -26.14
N ALA A 223 73.51 78.15 -27.20
CA ALA A 223 74.12 79.39 -27.68
C ALA A 223 73.14 80.37 -28.37
N GLY A 224 71.84 80.07 -28.45
CA GLY A 224 70.80 80.98 -28.95
C GLY A 224 70.22 80.66 -30.33
N TRP A 225 70.85 79.80 -31.13
CA TRP A 225 70.33 79.39 -32.46
C TRP A 225 69.11 78.49 -32.32
N SER A 226 67.96 79.13 -32.24
CA SER A 226 66.66 78.51 -31.92
C SER A 226 65.73 78.32 -33.12
N ASP A 227 66.03 78.88 -34.30
CA ASP A 227 65.31 78.50 -35.53
C ASP A 227 65.90 77.21 -36.13
N LEU A 228 65.14 76.13 -35.98
CA LEU A 228 65.48 74.81 -36.50
C LEU A 228 65.53 74.76 -38.04
N LYS A 229 64.99 75.74 -38.77
CA LYS A 229 65.20 75.89 -40.23
C LYS A 229 66.65 76.17 -40.57
N GLU A 230 67.28 77.10 -39.85
CA GLU A 230 68.66 77.50 -40.13
C GLU A 230 69.63 76.38 -39.75
N LEU A 231 69.36 75.69 -38.64
CA LEU A 231 70.03 74.44 -38.28
C LEU A 231 69.86 73.36 -39.37
N LYS A 232 68.67 73.17 -39.95
CA LYS A 232 68.45 72.23 -41.08
C LYS A 232 69.22 72.67 -42.35
N ILE A 233 69.33 73.96 -42.63
CA ILE A 233 70.08 74.50 -43.80
C ILE A 233 71.60 74.38 -43.59
N ALA A 234 72.09 74.52 -42.36
CA ALA A 234 73.44 74.12 -41.96
C ALA A 234 73.68 72.60 -42.05
N GLY A 235 72.62 71.81 -42.20
CA GLY A 235 72.63 70.37 -42.43
C GLY A 235 72.48 69.52 -41.18
N TYR A 236 72.24 70.11 -39.99
CA TYR A 236 71.90 69.34 -38.80
C TYR A 236 70.66 68.48 -39.09
N THR A 237 70.69 67.24 -38.61
CA THR A 237 69.68 66.22 -38.91
C THR A 237 68.49 66.31 -37.97
N CYS A 238 67.40 65.59 -38.31
CA CYS A 238 66.26 65.45 -37.41
C CYS A 238 66.65 64.74 -36.09
N ALA A 239 67.72 63.91 -36.10
CA ALA A 239 68.24 63.24 -34.90
C ALA A 239 69.00 64.22 -34.02
N ASP A 240 69.87 65.05 -34.61
CA ASP A 240 70.57 66.14 -33.90
C ASP A 240 69.56 67.08 -33.22
N ALA A 241 68.48 67.43 -33.93
CA ALA A 241 67.37 68.23 -33.41
C ALA A 241 66.67 67.57 -32.20
N LYS A 242 66.46 66.26 -32.24
CA LYS A 242 65.83 65.51 -31.14
C LYS A 242 66.74 65.43 -29.92
N MET A 243 68.03 65.19 -30.11
CA MET A 243 69.03 65.17 -29.03
C MET A 243 69.19 66.55 -28.38
N ALA A 244 69.04 67.62 -29.14
CA ALA A 244 68.95 69.00 -28.64
C ALA A 244 67.60 69.32 -27.94
N GLY A 245 66.65 68.39 -27.88
CA GLY A 245 65.34 68.59 -27.27
C GLY A 245 64.49 69.66 -27.97
N PHE A 246 64.55 69.77 -29.29
CA PHE A 246 63.52 70.48 -30.04
C PHE A 246 62.21 69.67 -30.03
N SER A 247 61.07 70.35 -30.16
CA SER A 247 59.75 69.69 -30.14
C SER A 247 59.34 69.18 -31.53
N THR A 248 58.32 68.31 -31.57
CA THR A 248 57.66 67.90 -32.81
C THR A 248 57.05 69.08 -33.58
N ALA A 249 56.65 70.15 -32.90
CA ALA A 249 56.18 71.38 -33.54
C ALA A 249 57.33 72.17 -34.19
N ASP A 250 58.53 72.14 -33.61
CA ASP A 250 59.73 72.75 -34.21
C ASP A 250 60.18 71.98 -35.44
N ALA A 251 60.22 70.65 -35.36
CA ALA A 251 60.56 69.79 -36.49
C ALA A 251 59.59 70.02 -37.67
N LYS A 252 58.28 70.16 -37.41
CA LYS A 252 57.29 70.52 -38.43
C LYS A 252 57.53 71.92 -39.00
N ARG A 253 57.77 72.93 -38.15
CA ARG A 253 58.07 74.32 -38.58
C ARG A 253 59.35 74.40 -39.42
N ALA A 254 60.31 73.51 -39.19
CA ALA A 254 61.54 73.39 -39.97
C ALA A 254 61.41 72.55 -41.26
N ASN A 255 60.19 72.20 -41.68
CA ASN A 255 59.92 71.37 -42.86
C ASN A 255 60.70 70.03 -42.83
N TYR A 256 60.74 69.37 -41.68
CA TYR A 256 60.97 67.92 -41.65
C TYR A 256 59.69 67.18 -42.04
N THR A 257 59.85 66.16 -42.87
CA THR A 257 58.78 65.28 -43.33
C THR A 257 58.28 64.36 -42.24
N LEU A 258 57.04 63.88 -42.42
CA LEU A 258 56.39 62.82 -41.65
C LEU A 258 57.35 61.67 -41.26
N LEU A 259 58.12 61.25 -42.26
CA LEU A 259 59.01 60.09 -42.23
C LEU A 259 60.36 60.38 -41.56
N GLU A 260 60.98 61.55 -41.80
CA GLU A 260 62.20 61.97 -41.08
C GLU A 260 61.94 62.05 -39.58
N ILE A 261 60.82 62.66 -39.18
CA ILE A 261 60.38 62.79 -37.79
C ILE A 261 60.15 61.41 -37.15
N LYS A 262 59.56 60.48 -37.91
CA LYS A 262 59.34 59.09 -37.47
C LYS A 262 60.63 58.30 -37.31
N ALA A 263 61.55 58.40 -38.26
CA ALA A 263 62.80 57.63 -38.28
C ALA A 263 63.66 57.88 -37.04
N VAL A 264 63.60 59.09 -36.47
CA VAL A 264 64.31 59.45 -35.23
C VAL A 264 63.47 59.22 -33.96
N GLY A 265 62.28 58.63 -34.10
CA GLY A 265 61.42 58.25 -32.98
C GLY A 265 60.81 59.43 -32.21
N TYR A 266 60.46 60.54 -32.88
CA TYR A 266 59.57 61.52 -32.30
C TYR A 266 58.14 60.95 -32.25
N VAL A 267 57.53 60.90 -31.07
CA VAL A 267 56.16 60.36 -30.89
C VAL A 267 55.29 61.37 -30.15
N GLU A 268 55.77 61.89 -29.03
CA GLU A 268 55.03 62.83 -28.21
C GLU A 268 54.81 64.17 -28.92
N GLY A 269 53.64 64.78 -28.66
CA GLY A 269 53.28 66.09 -29.21
C GLY A 269 52.89 66.12 -30.69
N LEU A 270 52.88 65.00 -31.44
CA LEU A 270 52.47 64.99 -32.86
C LEU A 270 51.09 65.65 -33.10
N LYS A 271 50.11 65.39 -32.22
CA LYS A 271 48.79 66.06 -32.28
C LYS A 271 48.88 67.54 -31.93
N ALA A 272 49.72 67.94 -30.99
CA ALA A 272 49.94 69.35 -30.62
C ALA A 272 50.68 70.14 -31.71
N ALA A 273 51.55 69.46 -32.49
CA ALA A 273 52.10 69.96 -33.75
C ALA A 273 51.06 70.01 -34.90
N GLY A 274 49.80 69.66 -34.63
CA GLY A 274 48.71 69.73 -35.60
C GLY A 274 48.84 68.76 -36.77
N TYR A 275 49.43 67.58 -36.57
CA TYR A 275 49.25 66.47 -37.52
C TYR A 275 47.94 65.75 -37.20
N SER A 276 47.18 65.37 -38.22
CA SER A 276 45.99 64.54 -38.07
C SER A 276 46.36 63.07 -37.82
N CYS A 277 45.43 62.32 -37.23
CA CYS A 277 45.61 60.88 -36.98
C CYS A 277 45.78 60.08 -38.29
N ALA A 278 45.19 60.56 -39.39
CA ALA A 278 45.32 59.98 -40.72
C ALA A 278 46.70 60.23 -41.36
N GLU A 279 47.31 61.41 -41.18
CA GLU A 279 48.69 61.67 -41.61
C GLU A 279 49.69 60.81 -40.82
N ALA A 280 49.50 60.68 -39.50
CA ALA A 280 50.29 59.76 -38.67
C ALA A 280 50.18 58.31 -39.19
N LYS A 281 48.99 57.88 -39.61
CA LYS A 281 48.78 56.56 -40.21
C LYS A 281 49.44 56.40 -41.57
N ALA A 282 49.39 57.42 -42.43
CA ALA A 282 50.04 57.41 -43.73
C ALA A 282 51.58 57.33 -43.62
N ALA A 283 52.17 57.91 -42.57
CA ALA A 283 53.57 57.70 -42.20
C ALA A 283 53.82 56.36 -41.46
N GLY A 284 52.78 55.60 -41.13
CA GLY A 284 52.84 54.30 -40.46
C GLY A 284 53.23 54.36 -38.99
N TYR A 285 52.86 55.41 -38.25
CA TYR A 285 52.92 55.38 -36.79
C TYR A 285 51.89 54.40 -36.24
N VAL A 286 52.29 53.53 -35.31
CA VAL A 286 51.37 52.61 -34.62
C VAL A 286 51.70 52.60 -33.13
N LYS A 287 52.86 52.04 -32.76
CA LYS A 287 53.37 52.08 -31.38
C LYS A 287 53.46 53.53 -30.89
N GLY A 288 52.83 53.82 -29.74
CA GLY A 288 52.87 55.15 -29.12
C GLY A 288 51.86 56.18 -29.62
N LEU A 289 50.91 55.84 -30.50
CA LEU A 289 49.87 56.78 -30.98
C LEU A 289 49.05 57.43 -29.83
N LYS A 290 48.92 56.73 -28.69
CA LYS A 290 48.32 57.28 -27.47
C LYS A 290 49.19 58.35 -26.80
N ALA A 291 50.51 58.14 -26.69
CA ALA A 291 51.47 59.13 -26.18
C ALA A 291 51.61 60.35 -27.12
N ALA A 292 51.35 60.16 -28.42
CA ALA A 292 51.21 61.25 -29.40
C ALA A 292 49.98 62.16 -29.18
N GLY A 293 49.08 61.81 -28.25
CA GLY A 293 47.92 62.59 -27.84
C GLY A 293 46.61 62.29 -28.59
N TYR A 294 46.61 61.31 -29.50
CA TYR A 294 45.39 60.88 -30.19
C TYR A 294 44.53 59.98 -29.30
N SER A 295 43.23 60.06 -29.48
CA SER A 295 42.24 59.17 -28.86
C SER A 295 41.96 57.95 -29.72
N CYS A 296 41.48 56.87 -29.12
CA CYS A 296 41.13 55.64 -29.83
C CYS A 296 40.01 55.87 -30.88
N ALA A 297 39.12 56.83 -30.67
CA ALA A 297 38.09 57.21 -31.65
C ALA A 297 38.69 57.92 -32.88
N GLU A 298 39.66 58.82 -32.69
CA GLU A 298 40.40 59.45 -33.81
C GLU A 298 41.22 58.41 -34.59
N ALA A 299 41.75 57.37 -33.92
CA ALA A 299 42.37 56.23 -34.58
C ALA A 299 41.36 55.41 -35.40
N GLN A 300 40.17 55.13 -34.87
CA GLN A 300 39.13 54.42 -35.61
C GLN A 300 38.65 55.22 -36.83
N MET A 301 38.50 56.55 -36.72
CA MET A 301 38.13 57.41 -37.85
C MET A 301 39.25 57.55 -38.91
N ALA A 302 40.52 57.42 -38.52
CA ALA A 302 41.63 57.23 -39.45
C ALA A 302 41.72 55.78 -40.02
N GLY A 303 40.80 54.91 -39.62
CA GLY A 303 40.68 53.53 -40.08
C GLY A 303 41.80 52.61 -39.60
N TYR A 304 42.48 52.92 -38.49
CA TYR A 304 43.37 51.94 -37.85
C TYR A 304 42.57 50.70 -37.46
N THR A 305 43.20 49.54 -37.49
CA THR A 305 42.62 48.28 -37.02
C THR A 305 42.64 48.19 -35.49
N CYS A 306 41.81 47.31 -34.93
CA CYS A 306 41.80 47.04 -33.48
C CYS A 306 43.17 46.51 -32.98
N ALA A 307 43.91 45.78 -33.82
CA ALA A 307 45.25 45.30 -33.50
C ALA A 307 46.26 46.45 -33.40
N GLU A 308 46.28 47.36 -34.39
CA GLU A 308 47.10 48.58 -34.34
C GLU A 308 46.73 49.45 -33.12
N ALA A 309 45.45 49.54 -32.76
CA ALA A 309 45.00 50.25 -31.57
C ALA A 309 45.53 49.61 -30.26
N LYS A 310 45.62 48.27 -30.16
CA LYS A 310 46.29 47.62 -29.03
C LYS A 310 47.79 47.91 -29.01
N THR A 311 48.47 47.79 -30.16
CA THR A 311 49.91 48.12 -30.30
C THR A 311 50.22 49.59 -29.99
N ALA A 312 49.25 50.49 -30.17
CA ALA A 312 49.34 51.91 -29.79
C ALA A 312 49.22 52.18 -28.28
N GLY A 313 48.82 51.21 -27.46
CA GLY A 313 48.64 51.34 -26.02
C GLY A 313 47.22 51.71 -25.56
N TYR A 314 46.21 51.60 -26.43
CA TYR A 314 44.81 51.73 -26.00
C TYR A 314 44.34 50.47 -25.27
N THR A 315 43.48 50.65 -24.27
CA THR A 315 42.86 49.58 -23.48
C THR A 315 41.58 49.08 -24.13
N CYS A 316 41.08 47.91 -23.73
CA CYS A 316 39.80 47.38 -24.20
C CYS A 316 38.61 48.32 -23.89
N ILE A 317 38.72 49.19 -22.88
CA ILE A 317 37.71 50.22 -22.55
C ILE A 317 37.70 51.33 -23.62
N GLU A 318 38.87 51.82 -24.01
CA GLU A 318 39.02 52.86 -25.03
C GLU A 318 38.65 52.36 -26.43
N VAL A 319 39.04 51.13 -26.76
CA VAL A 319 38.63 50.40 -27.97
C VAL A 319 37.10 50.19 -27.99
N LYS A 320 36.53 49.81 -26.83
CA LYS A 320 35.11 49.89 -26.46
C LYS A 320 34.46 51.21 -26.91
N ALA A 321 34.91 52.31 -26.32
CA ALA A 321 34.32 53.63 -26.47
C ALA A 321 34.51 54.25 -27.87
N ALA A 322 35.54 53.83 -28.62
CA ALA A 322 35.73 54.23 -30.01
C ALA A 322 34.67 53.64 -30.96
N GLY A 323 34.17 52.43 -30.63
CA GLY A 323 33.23 51.68 -31.47
C GLY A 323 33.88 50.52 -32.24
N TYR A 324 35.03 50.01 -31.80
CA TYR A 324 35.62 48.79 -32.37
C TYR A 324 34.84 47.57 -31.86
N VAL A 325 34.11 46.91 -32.76
CA VAL A 325 33.41 45.65 -32.46
C VAL A 325 34.17 44.46 -33.05
N ASP A 326 34.45 44.49 -34.35
CA ASP A 326 35.09 43.37 -35.04
C ASP A 326 36.60 43.28 -34.72
N GLY A 327 37.11 42.06 -34.63
CA GLY A 327 38.54 41.79 -34.48
C GLY A 327 39.12 42.07 -33.08
N VAL A 328 38.31 42.39 -32.07
CA VAL A 328 38.80 42.62 -30.68
C VAL A 328 39.56 41.41 -30.12
N LYS A 329 39.07 40.17 -30.33
CA LYS A 329 39.84 38.97 -29.98
C LYS A 329 41.09 38.79 -30.84
N ALA A 330 41.02 39.12 -32.13
CA ALA A 330 42.16 39.00 -33.06
C ALA A 330 43.28 40.01 -32.77
N ALA A 331 42.95 41.16 -32.19
CA ALA A 331 43.88 42.10 -31.58
C ALA A 331 44.53 41.57 -30.29
N GLY A 332 44.10 40.41 -29.79
CA GLY A 332 44.62 39.77 -28.58
C GLY A 332 44.06 40.33 -27.28
N TYR A 333 42.90 40.99 -27.27
CA TYR A 333 42.20 41.28 -26.01
C TYR A 333 41.49 40.02 -25.49
N SER A 334 41.61 39.76 -24.20
CA SER A 334 40.96 38.63 -23.53
C SER A 334 39.46 38.88 -23.32
N CYS A 335 38.70 37.79 -23.14
CA CYS A 335 37.27 37.88 -22.83
C CYS A 335 37.00 38.52 -21.45
N VAL A 336 37.97 38.45 -20.53
CA VAL A 336 37.92 39.11 -19.21
C VAL A 336 38.10 40.62 -19.33
N GLU A 337 39.04 41.09 -20.16
CA GLU A 337 39.17 42.53 -20.48
C GLU A 337 37.92 43.06 -21.19
N ALA A 338 37.35 42.30 -22.13
CA ALA A 338 36.10 42.64 -22.79
C ALA A 338 34.94 42.77 -21.78
N LYS A 339 34.84 41.85 -20.81
CA LYS A 339 33.88 41.92 -19.70
C LYS A 339 34.09 43.14 -18.82
N ALA A 340 35.33 43.44 -18.44
CA ALA A 340 35.69 44.62 -17.64
C ALA A 340 35.36 45.94 -18.36
N ALA A 341 35.51 45.98 -19.69
CA ALA A 341 35.06 47.06 -20.56
C ALA A 341 33.52 47.12 -20.74
N GLY A 342 32.76 46.20 -20.15
CA GLY A 342 31.31 46.09 -20.32
C GLY A 342 30.91 45.79 -21.77
N PHE A 343 31.74 45.06 -22.51
CA PHE A 343 31.44 44.57 -23.85
C PHE A 343 30.43 43.43 -23.71
N ILE A 344 29.20 43.65 -24.17
CA ILE A 344 28.09 42.70 -24.02
C ILE A 344 27.50 42.41 -25.41
N GLU A 345 26.94 43.43 -26.06
CA GLU A 345 26.49 43.32 -27.45
C GLU A 345 27.68 43.08 -28.39
N GLY A 346 27.48 42.27 -29.43
CA GLY A 346 28.51 41.99 -30.43
C GLY A 346 29.67 41.08 -30.00
N LEU A 347 29.67 40.46 -28.80
CA LEU A 347 30.75 39.56 -28.35
C LEU A 347 31.10 38.47 -29.37
N LYS A 348 30.12 37.94 -30.10
CA LYS A 348 30.32 36.95 -31.17
C LYS A 348 30.97 37.54 -32.43
N ALA A 349 30.71 38.80 -32.76
CA ALA A 349 31.35 39.51 -33.87
C ALA A 349 32.80 39.92 -33.53
N ALA A 350 33.05 40.26 -32.26
CA ALA A 350 34.39 40.42 -31.69
C ALA A 350 35.27 39.15 -31.74
N GLY A 351 34.69 37.99 -32.09
CA GLY A 351 35.37 36.71 -32.31
C GLY A 351 35.42 35.79 -31.09
N PHE A 352 34.80 36.17 -29.97
CA PHE A 352 34.73 35.30 -28.79
C PHE A 352 33.74 34.15 -29.00
N THR A 353 34.06 32.98 -28.44
CA THR A 353 33.15 31.84 -28.38
C THR A 353 32.24 31.93 -27.15
N CYS A 354 31.13 31.18 -27.16
CA CYS A 354 30.24 31.09 -26.00
C CYS A 354 30.94 30.47 -24.78
N GLU A 355 31.99 29.66 -25.02
CA GLU A 355 32.77 28.98 -23.98
C GLU A 355 33.70 29.94 -23.26
N GLU A 356 34.45 30.77 -24.01
CA GLU A 356 35.28 31.85 -23.46
C GLU A 356 34.43 32.86 -22.67
N VAL A 357 33.24 33.16 -23.17
CA VAL A 357 32.25 34.05 -22.53
C VAL A 357 31.69 33.43 -21.24
N LYS A 358 31.48 32.11 -21.18
CA LYS A 358 31.13 31.43 -19.93
C LYS A 358 32.31 31.36 -18.96
N ALA A 359 33.53 31.10 -19.44
CA ALA A 359 34.75 31.06 -18.62
C ALA A 359 35.09 32.43 -18.01
N ALA A 360 34.89 33.53 -18.74
CA ALA A 360 34.94 34.89 -18.21
C ALA A 360 33.79 35.21 -17.23
N GLY A 361 32.82 34.31 -17.05
CA GLY A 361 31.72 34.44 -16.09
C GLY A 361 30.65 35.46 -16.49
N PHE A 362 30.37 35.61 -17.79
CA PHE A 362 29.15 36.31 -18.22
C PHE A 362 27.90 35.46 -17.88
N THR A 363 26.78 36.14 -17.64
CA THR A 363 25.47 35.48 -17.44
C THR A 363 24.86 35.02 -18.77
N CYS A 364 23.92 34.06 -18.72
CA CYS A 364 23.18 33.62 -19.90
C CYS A 364 22.44 34.78 -20.62
N VAL A 365 22.03 35.82 -19.87
CA VAL A 365 21.40 37.04 -20.40
C VAL A 365 22.39 37.82 -21.27
N GLN A 366 23.60 38.06 -20.74
CA GLN A 366 24.66 38.77 -21.45
C GLN A 366 25.19 37.98 -22.65
N ALA A 367 25.32 36.66 -22.52
CA ALA A 367 25.71 35.79 -23.64
C ALA A 367 24.71 35.88 -24.81
N LYS A 368 23.39 35.87 -24.54
CA LYS A 368 22.39 36.05 -25.59
C LYS A 368 22.46 37.45 -26.23
N ALA A 369 22.63 38.50 -25.43
CA ALA A 369 22.82 39.87 -25.93
C ALA A 369 24.09 40.00 -26.80
N GLY A 370 25.13 39.21 -26.52
CA GLY A 370 26.34 39.07 -27.35
C GLY A 370 26.19 38.28 -28.65
N GLY A 371 24.98 37.81 -28.97
CA GLY A 371 24.66 37.13 -30.24
C GLY A 371 24.81 35.60 -30.22
N PHE A 372 25.03 34.98 -29.05
CA PHE A 372 25.02 33.52 -28.95
C PHE A 372 23.59 32.97 -28.97
N THR A 373 23.43 31.81 -29.60
CA THR A 373 22.16 31.09 -29.73
C THR A 373 21.91 30.15 -28.55
N CYS A 374 20.66 29.69 -28.40
CA CYS A 374 20.28 28.73 -27.36
C CYS A 374 21.07 27.39 -27.46
N LYS A 375 21.47 26.99 -28.68
CA LYS A 375 22.29 25.80 -28.93
C LYS A 375 23.75 25.98 -28.50
N GLU A 376 24.32 27.16 -28.71
CA GLU A 376 25.66 27.50 -28.20
C GLU A 376 25.64 27.59 -26.67
N ALA A 377 24.60 28.19 -26.09
CA ALA A 377 24.38 28.22 -24.65
C ALA A 377 24.23 26.80 -24.04
N LYS A 378 23.59 25.85 -24.77
CA LYS A 378 23.48 24.44 -24.36
C LYS A 378 24.84 23.75 -24.38
N ALA A 379 25.62 23.94 -25.44
CA ALA A 379 26.92 23.30 -25.61
C ALA A 379 27.89 23.61 -24.46
N VAL A 380 27.86 24.84 -23.94
CA VAL A 380 28.67 25.27 -22.78
C VAL A 380 27.98 25.04 -21.44
N GLY A 381 26.75 24.52 -21.42
CA GLY A 381 25.99 24.22 -20.21
C GLY A 381 25.56 25.45 -19.40
N TYR A 382 25.00 26.49 -20.03
CA TYR A 382 24.10 27.39 -19.31
C TYR A 382 22.77 26.67 -19.08
N VAL A 383 22.15 26.80 -17.90
CA VAL A 383 20.82 26.25 -17.61
C VAL A 383 20.00 27.31 -16.88
N GLU A 384 20.52 27.78 -15.75
CA GLU A 384 19.94 28.91 -15.03
C GLU A 384 20.01 30.19 -15.88
N GLY A 385 18.97 31.02 -15.76
CA GLY A 385 18.86 32.28 -16.49
C GLY A 385 18.43 32.18 -17.96
N LEU A 386 18.21 30.99 -18.55
CA LEU A 386 17.72 30.88 -19.94
C LEU A 386 16.39 31.61 -20.16
N LYS A 387 15.45 31.49 -19.22
CA LYS A 387 14.16 32.20 -19.28
C LYS A 387 14.32 33.70 -19.00
N ALA A 388 15.25 34.10 -18.13
CA ALA A 388 15.57 35.51 -17.88
C ALA A 388 16.26 36.18 -19.10
N ALA A 389 17.01 35.41 -19.89
CA ALA A 389 17.50 35.82 -21.21
C ALA A 389 16.37 35.88 -22.27
N GLY A 390 15.15 35.48 -21.93
CA GLY A 390 14.02 35.43 -22.87
C GLY A 390 14.22 34.43 -24.01
N TYR A 391 14.93 33.32 -23.79
CA TYR A 391 14.75 32.16 -24.67
C TYR A 391 13.38 31.54 -24.40
N THR A 392 12.74 30.97 -25.42
CA THR A 392 11.49 30.21 -25.22
C THR A 392 11.79 28.76 -24.82
N CYS A 393 10.83 28.09 -24.19
CA CYS A 393 10.96 26.67 -23.86
C CYS A 393 11.07 25.79 -25.13
N GLU A 394 10.45 26.22 -26.23
CA GLU A 394 10.59 25.62 -27.57
C GLU A 394 12.03 25.76 -28.10
N GLN A 395 12.63 26.95 -28.01
CA GLN A 395 14.03 27.17 -28.39
C GLN A 395 14.98 26.31 -27.54
N ALA A 396 14.68 26.14 -26.25
CA ALA A 396 15.44 25.25 -25.39
C ALA A 396 15.28 23.77 -25.81
N LYS A 397 14.07 23.29 -26.09
CA LYS A 397 13.89 21.90 -26.57
C LYS A 397 14.58 21.67 -27.91
N ALA A 398 14.46 22.61 -28.86
CA ALA A 398 15.14 22.56 -30.16
C ALA A 398 16.67 22.64 -30.05
N ALA A 399 17.20 23.27 -28.99
CA ALA A 399 18.62 23.29 -28.67
C ALA A 399 19.13 22.01 -27.98
N GLY A 400 18.24 21.08 -27.59
CA GLY A 400 18.61 19.83 -26.91
C GLY A 400 18.69 19.93 -25.37
N TYR A 401 17.96 20.86 -24.75
CA TYR A 401 17.72 20.79 -23.31
C TYR A 401 16.75 19.66 -22.96
N SER A 402 16.87 19.14 -21.75
CA SER A 402 15.94 18.18 -21.14
C SER A 402 14.83 18.89 -20.37
N CYS A 403 13.72 18.18 -20.10
CA CYS A 403 12.61 18.72 -19.31
C CYS A 403 13.04 19.15 -17.88
N LYS A 404 14.02 18.44 -17.30
CA LYS A 404 14.63 18.76 -16.00
C LYS A 404 15.38 20.09 -16.02
N GLU A 405 16.15 20.35 -17.08
CA GLU A 405 16.91 21.59 -17.24
C GLU A 405 15.99 22.80 -17.47
N VAL A 406 14.94 22.67 -18.31
CA VAL A 406 13.99 23.78 -18.49
C VAL A 406 13.19 24.08 -17.21
N ARG A 407 12.95 23.10 -16.33
CA ARG A 407 12.39 23.39 -15.00
C ARG A 407 13.38 24.18 -14.13
N VAL A 408 14.65 23.81 -14.09
CA VAL A 408 15.70 24.56 -13.36
C VAL A 408 15.85 25.98 -13.92
N ALA A 409 15.70 26.15 -15.23
CA ALA A 409 15.68 27.45 -15.91
C ALA A 409 14.44 28.33 -15.61
N GLY A 410 13.46 27.84 -14.84
CA GLY A 410 12.26 28.59 -14.45
C GLY A 410 11.08 28.52 -15.43
N PHE A 411 11.11 27.62 -16.42
CA PHE A 411 9.93 27.36 -17.26
C PHE A 411 8.88 26.55 -16.49
N SER A 412 7.61 26.89 -16.67
CA SER A 412 6.46 26.19 -16.08
C SER A 412 6.13 24.89 -16.84
N CYS A 413 5.34 24.02 -16.21
CA CYS A 413 4.86 22.79 -16.84
C CYS A 413 4.01 23.08 -18.11
N ALA A 414 3.33 24.23 -18.16
CA ALA A 414 2.58 24.68 -19.33
C ALA A 414 3.53 25.07 -20.49
N GLU A 415 4.55 25.88 -20.22
CA GLU A 415 5.59 26.21 -21.22
C GLU A 415 6.33 24.96 -21.72
N ALA A 416 6.59 23.98 -20.83
CA ALA A 416 7.15 22.68 -21.21
C ALA A 416 6.21 21.85 -22.10
N ARG A 417 4.90 21.83 -21.82
CA ARG A 417 3.93 21.16 -22.70
C ARG A 417 3.84 21.83 -24.07
N THR A 418 3.83 23.17 -24.15
CA THR A 418 3.79 23.89 -25.43
C THR A 418 5.05 23.63 -26.26
N ALA A 419 6.22 23.53 -25.61
CA ALA A 419 7.46 23.03 -26.23
C ALA A 419 7.41 21.54 -26.63
N GLY A 420 6.32 20.83 -26.35
CA GLY A 420 6.10 19.44 -26.73
C GLY A 420 6.82 18.42 -25.85
N TYR A 421 7.22 18.74 -24.61
CA TYR A 421 7.60 17.70 -23.65
C TYR A 421 6.37 16.86 -23.25
N THR A 422 6.60 15.60 -22.89
CA THR A 422 5.55 14.66 -22.46
C THR A 422 5.24 14.80 -20.96
N CYS A 423 4.11 14.23 -20.53
CA CYS A 423 3.73 14.24 -19.12
C CYS A 423 4.69 13.41 -18.24
N LEU A 424 5.34 12.39 -18.81
CA LEU A 424 6.36 11.59 -18.14
C LEU A 424 7.65 12.39 -17.94
N GLU A 425 8.18 13.02 -18.99
CA GLU A 425 9.34 13.91 -18.88
C GLU A 425 9.09 15.05 -17.88
N ALA A 426 7.86 15.58 -17.82
CA ALA A 426 7.47 16.59 -16.84
C ALA A 426 7.46 16.05 -15.40
N LYS A 427 7.04 14.80 -15.18
CA LYS A 427 7.12 14.15 -13.86
C LYS A 427 8.58 13.91 -13.45
N GLU A 428 9.40 13.37 -14.35
CA GLU A 428 10.82 13.08 -14.11
C GLU A 428 11.66 14.34 -13.92
N ALA A 429 11.27 15.44 -14.57
CA ALA A 429 11.81 16.77 -14.28
C ALA A 429 11.54 17.19 -12.83
N GLY A 430 10.37 16.82 -12.27
CA GLY A 430 9.90 17.19 -10.94
C GLY A 430 8.80 18.28 -10.93
N TYR A 431 7.95 18.36 -11.96
CA TYR A 431 6.71 19.14 -11.86
C TYR A 431 5.66 18.37 -11.03
N SER A 432 4.71 19.09 -10.43
CA SER A 432 3.64 18.50 -9.60
C SER A 432 2.42 18.07 -10.43
N PRO A 433 1.53 17.19 -9.91
CA PRO A 433 0.27 16.86 -10.58
C PRO A 433 -0.62 18.09 -10.81
N GLN A 434 -0.54 19.10 -9.93
CA GLN A 434 -1.22 20.38 -10.09
C GLN A 434 -0.62 21.18 -11.26
N GLY A 435 0.71 21.21 -11.40
CA GLY A 435 1.37 21.78 -12.56
C GLY A 435 1.01 21.08 -13.86
N ALA A 436 0.87 19.75 -13.85
CA ALA A 436 0.38 18.98 -14.99
C ALA A 436 -1.10 19.30 -15.33
N LYS A 437 -1.95 19.50 -14.31
CA LYS A 437 -3.34 19.93 -14.48
C LYS A 437 -3.43 21.33 -15.10
N THR A 438 -2.68 22.32 -14.59
CA THR A 438 -2.67 23.69 -15.13
C THR A 438 -2.03 23.79 -16.51
N ALA A 439 -1.15 22.84 -16.86
CA ALA A 439 -0.65 22.66 -18.22
C ALA A 439 -1.67 22.00 -19.17
N ASN A 440 -2.86 21.60 -18.71
CA ASN A 440 -3.87 20.87 -19.50
C ASN A 440 -3.40 19.49 -20.02
N TYR A 441 -2.55 18.78 -19.29
CA TYR A 441 -2.40 17.33 -19.51
C TYR A 441 -3.70 16.62 -19.12
N THR A 442 -4.14 15.67 -19.95
CA THR A 442 -5.34 14.89 -19.62
C THR A 442 -5.05 13.98 -18.43
N LEU A 443 -6.06 13.65 -17.62
CA LEU A 443 -5.83 12.81 -16.45
C LEU A 443 -5.39 11.38 -16.83
N GLN A 444 -5.64 10.93 -18.07
CA GLN A 444 -5.03 9.73 -18.65
C GLN A 444 -3.53 9.90 -18.96
N GLN A 445 -3.08 11.06 -19.47
CA GLN A 445 -1.65 11.36 -19.64
C GLN A 445 -0.93 11.42 -18.28
N ILE A 446 -1.59 12.01 -17.27
CA ILE A 446 -1.12 12.07 -15.88
C ILE A 446 -1.04 10.65 -15.27
N LYS A 447 -2.01 9.76 -15.57
CA LYS A 447 -1.92 8.34 -15.20
C LYS A 447 -0.79 7.60 -15.93
N ALA A 448 -0.62 7.82 -17.22
CA ALA A 448 0.43 7.17 -18.02
C ALA A 448 1.85 7.59 -17.58
N ALA A 449 2.02 8.81 -17.08
CA ALA A 449 3.24 9.24 -16.38
C ALA A 449 3.40 8.57 -15.00
N GLY A 450 2.33 8.01 -14.42
CA GLY A 450 2.31 7.40 -13.11
C GLY A 450 2.35 8.43 -11.96
N TYR A 451 1.68 9.58 -12.09
CA TYR A 451 1.35 10.38 -10.91
C TYR A 451 0.23 9.68 -10.13
N VAL A 452 0.38 9.55 -8.81
CA VAL A 452 -0.61 8.95 -7.90
C VAL A 452 -0.79 9.85 -6.69
N GLU A 453 0.28 10.09 -5.94
CA GLU A 453 0.27 11.02 -4.82
C GLU A 453 -0.08 12.46 -5.26
N GLY A 454 -0.77 13.19 -4.39
CA GLY A 454 -1.08 14.60 -4.60
C GLY A 454 -2.21 14.92 -5.60
N LEU A 455 -2.85 13.94 -6.25
CA LEU A 455 -3.96 14.20 -7.19
C LEU A 455 -5.15 14.91 -6.51
N LYS A 456 -5.47 14.55 -5.26
CA LYS A 456 -6.51 15.23 -4.47
C LYS A 456 -6.13 16.67 -4.11
N VAL A 457 -4.86 16.92 -3.82
CA VAL A 457 -4.32 18.28 -3.54
C VAL A 457 -4.27 19.13 -4.82
N ALA A 458 -4.04 18.51 -5.98
CA ALA A 458 -4.20 19.12 -7.30
C ALA A 458 -5.68 19.40 -7.69
N GLY A 459 -6.63 19.12 -6.77
CA GLY A 459 -8.04 19.41 -6.96
C GLY A 459 -8.72 18.54 -8.03
N PHE A 460 -8.24 17.32 -8.27
CA PHE A 460 -9.04 16.32 -8.99
C PHE A 460 -10.08 15.70 -8.05
N THR A 461 -11.24 15.36 -8.59
CA THR A 461 -12.29 14.59 -7.92
C THR A 461 -12.04 13.09 -8.03
N SER A 462 -12.57 12.30 -7.09
CA SER A 462 -12.51 10.83 -7.16
C SER A 462 -13.22 10.27 -8.40
N ALA A 463 -14.24 10.97 -8.90
CA ALA A 463 -14.96 10.63 -10.13
C ALA A 463 -14.10 10.82 -11.39
N GLU A 464 -13.38 11.96 -11.54
CA GLU A 464 -12.42 12.16 -12.63
C GLU A 464 -11.30 11.10 -12.58
N VAL A 465 -10.75 10.84 -11.40
CA VAL A 465 -9.71 9.83 -11.17
C VAL A 465 -10.20 8.43 -11.57
N LYS A 466 -11.45 8.07 -11.25
CA LYS A 466 -12.07 6.83 -11.73
C LYS A 466 -12.26 6.81 -13.25
N ALA A 467 -12.71 7.91 -13.86
CA ALA A 467 -12.92 8.01 -15.31
C ALA A 467 -11.61 7.93 -16.11
N ALA A 468 -10.49 8.38 -15.53
CA ALA A 468 -9.15 8.16 -16.06
C ALA A 468 -8.60 6.74 -15.83
N GLY A 469 -9.38 5.84 -15.21
CA GLY A 469 -9.05 4.44 -15.04
C GLY A 469 -8.06 4.13 -13.91
N TYR A 470 -7.91 5.02 -12.93
CA TYR A 470 -7.18 4.69 -11.70
C TYR A 470 -7.90 3.58 -10.90
N SER A 471 -7.14 2.81 -10.13
CA SER A 471 -7.64 1.79 -9.22
C SER A 471 -8.00 2.38 -7.84
N PRO A 472 -8.82 1.69 -7.02
CA PRO A 472 -9.08 2.12 -5.64
C PRO A 472 -7.79 2.27 -4.83
N THR A 473 -6.83 1.35 -5.04
CA THR A 473 -5.48 1.39 -4.45
C THR A 473 -4.72 2.68 -4.77
N GLU A 474 -4.66 3.08 -6.04
CA GLU A 474 -4.04 4.33 -6.45
C GLU A 474 -4.79 5.55 -5.89
N ALA A 475 -6.13 5.51 -5.86
CA ALA A 475 -6.94 6.60 -5.30
C ALA A 475 -6.77 6.74 -3.78
N THR A 476 -6.64 5.65 -3.02
CA THR A 476 -6.32 5.71 -1.58
C THR A 476 -4.94 6.32 -1.34
N LEU A 477 -3.92 5.94 -2.14
CA LEU A 477 -2.59 6.57 -2.10
C LEU A 477 -2.61 8.06 -2.50
N ALA A 478 -3.54 8.45 -3.38
CA ALA A 478 -3.79 9.85 -3.75
C ALA A 478 -4.49 10.68 -2.66
N GLY A 479 -4.88 10.06 -1.53
CA GLY A 479 -5.55 10.71 -0.40
C GLY A 479 -7.09 10.69 -0.44
N TYR A 480 -7.71 9.93 -1.35
CA TYR A 480 -9.16 9.73 -1.35
C TYR A 480 -9.58 8.73 -0.26
N THR A 481 -10.66 9.06 0.45
CA THR A 481 -11.27 8.23 1.49
C THR A 481 -12.20 7.19 0.88
N ILE A 482 -12.56 6.15 1.62
CA ILE A 482 -13.57 5.17 1.15
C ILE A 482 -14.94 5.80 0.87
N GLY A 483 -15.28 6.94 1.50
CA GLY A 483 -16.46 7.74 1.15
C GLY A 483 -16.31 8.44 -0.21
N ASP A 484 -15.14 9.03 -0.50
CA ASP A 484 -14.83 9.59 -1.82
C ASP A 484 -14.89 8.50 -2.91
N LEU A 485 -14.46 7.28 -2.58
CA LEU A 485 -14.52 6.11 -3.48
C LEU A 485 -15.97 5.64 -3.71
N LYS A 486 -16.82 5.64 -2.67
CA LYS A 486 -18.26 5.34 -2.78
C LYS A 486 -18.97 6.36 -3.66
N ALA A 487 -18.69 7.65 -3.47
CA ALA A 487 -19.26 8.74 -4.28
C ALA A 487 -18.86 8.64 -5.76
N ALA A 488 -17.64 8.15 -6.06
CA ALA A 488 -17.24 7.82 -7.42
C ALA A 488 -17.80 6.47 -7.93
N GLY A 489 -18.37 5.63 -7.05
CA GLY A 489 -18.89 4.31 -7.39
C GLY A 489 -17.80 3.25 -7.67
N TYR A 490 -16.66 3.31 -6.97
CA TYR A 490 -15.70 2.20 -6.95
C TYR A 490 -16.25 1.04 -6.13
N VAL A 491 -16.53 -0.10 -6.76
CA VAL A 491 -17.04 -1.30 -6.06
C VAL A 491 -15.96 -2.39 -5.95
N LYS A 492 -15.34 -2.76 -7.08
CA LYS A 492 -14.29 -3.78 -7.11
C LYS A 492 -12.98 -3.23 -6.52
N GLY A 493 -12.24 -4.07 -5.80
CA GLY A 493 -10.86 -3.77 -5.36
C GLY A 493 -10.71 -2.98 -4.05
N LEU A 494 -11.78 -2.80 -3.27
CA LEU A 494 -11.72 -2.11 -1.97
C LEU A 494 -10.90 -2.90 -0.94
N LYS A 495 -11.04 -4.24 -0.91
CA LYS A 495 -10.27 -5.13 -0.02
C LYS A 495 -8.77 -5.09 -0.34
N THR A 496 -8.40 -5.03 -1.61
CA THR A 496 -7.01 -4.83 -2.06
C THR A 496 -6.48 -3.42 -1.80
N ALA A 497 -7.34 -2.42 -1.60
CA ALA A 497 -6.96 -1.08 -1.15
C ALA A 497 -6.79 -0.96 0.37
N GLY A 498 -6.79 -2.08 1.10
CA GLY A 498 -6.55 -2.12 2.55
C GLY A 498 -7.76 -1.74 3.41
N TYR A 499 -8.94 -1.53 2.81
CA TYR A 499 -10.17 -1.32 3.59
C TYR A 499 -10.71 -2.64 4.14
N SER A 500 -11.39 -2.55 5.28
CA SER A 500 -12.14 -3.67 5.85
C SER A 500 -13.61 -3.61 5.43
N CYS A 501 -14.30 -4.76 5.48
CA CYS A 501 -15.73 -4.84 5.18
C CYS A 501 -16.56 -3.94 6.12
N LYS A 502 -16.11 -3.76 7.37
CA LYS A 502 -16.71 -2.83 8.35
C LYS A 502 -16.53 -1.36 7.96
N ALA A 503 -15.37 -0.99 7.41
CA ALA A 503 -15.15 0.35 6.87
C ALA A 503 -15.99 0.61 5.60
N ALA A 504 -16.18 -0.40 4.74
CA ALA A 504 -17.08 -0.31 3.60
C ALA A 504 -18.54 -0.09 4.03
N ARG A 505 -19.03 -0.86 5.03
CA ARG A 505 -20.37 -0.65 5.58
C ARG A 505 -20.55 0.75 6.17
N ALA A 506 -19.59 1.23 6.96
CA ALA A 506 -19.63 2.58 7.53
C ALA A 506 -19.60 3.69 6.46
N ALA A 507 -19.08 3.41 5.26
CA ALA A 507 -19.07 4.33 4.11
C ALA A 507 -20.30 4.18 3.20
N GLY A 508 -21.31 3.39 3.56
CA GLY A 508 -22.55 3.24 2.79
C GLY A 508 -22.47 2.29 1.59
N TYR A 509 -21.55 1.33 1.59
CA TYR A 509 -21.59 0.22 0.64
C TYR A 509 -22.63 -0.83 1.04
N SER A 510 -23.33 -1.44 0.07
CA SER A 510 -24.27 -2.54 0.30
C SER A 510 -23.58 -3.92 0.44
N ALA A 511 -24.32 -4.93 0.89
CA ALA A 511 -23.82 -6.31 0.93
C ALA A 511 -23.44 -6.83 -0.49
N THR A 512 -24.21 -6.47 -1.52
CA THR A 512 -23.93 -6.78 -2.93
C THR A 512 -22.61 -6.15 -3.39
N GLU A 513 -22.38 -4.88 -3.05
CA GLU A 513 -21.12 -4.21 -3.37
C GLU A 513 -19.94 -4.81 -2.58
N ALA A 514 -20.15 -5.20 -1.32
CA ALA A 514 -19.12 -5.87 -0.51
C ALA A 514 -18.72 -7.24 -1.11
N LYS A 515 -19.70 -8.05 -1.56
CA LYS A 515 -19.47 -9.29 -2.31
C LYS A 515 -18.68 -9.03 -3.60
N MET A 516 -19.08 -8.02 -4.38
CA MET A 516 -18.35 -7.59 -5.58
C MET A 516 -16.95 -7.00 -5.31
N ALA A 517 -16.68 -6.52 -4.09
CA ALA A 517 -15.38 -6.04 -3.66
C ALA A 517 -14.39 -7.15 -3.26
N GLY A 518 -14.85 -8.40 -3.15
CA GLY A 518 -14.05 -9.55 -2.73
C GLY A 518 -14.08 -9.83 -1.23
N TYR A 519 -15.05 -9.28 -0.49
CA TYR A 519 -15.32 -9.69 0.89
C TYR A 519 -16.09 -11.02 0.90
N THR A 520 -15.72 -11.91 1.83
CA THR A 520 -16.36 -13.19 2.07
C THR A 520 -17.65 -13.02 2.88
N LEU A 521 -18.52 -14.02 2.90
CA LEU A 521 -19.74 -13.97 3.73
C LEU A 521 -19.40 -13.86 5.24
N ALA A 522 -18.25 -14.38 5.67
CA ALA A 522 -17.70 -14.17 7.02
C ALA A 522 -17.22 -12.72 7.27
N ASP A 523 -16.54 -12.09 6.30
CA ASP A 523 -16.19 -10.65 6.37
C ASP A 523 -17.45 -9.77 6.48
N ILE A 524 -18.49 -10.13 5.72
CA ILE A 524 -19.79 -9.45 5.63
C ILE A 524 -20.54 -9.57 6.96
N LYS A 525 -20.57 -10.77 7.56
CA LYS A 525 -21.09 -11.00 8.92
C LYS A 525 -20.32 -10.21 9.98
N ALA A 526 -18.98 -10.22 9.95
CA ALA A 526 -18.15 -9.49 10.90
C ALA A 526 -18.28 -7.95 10.77
N ALA A 527 -18.73 -7.45 9.62
CA ALA A 527 -19.14 -6.06 9.43
C ALA A 527 -20.58 -5.77 9.93
N GLY A 528 -21.38 -6.80 10.21
CA GLY A 528 -22.78 -6.71 10.63
C GLY A 528 -23.76 -6.40 9.50
N TYR A 529 -23.45 -6.79 8.26
CA TYR A 529 -24.45 -6.80 7.19
C TYR A 529 -25.47 -7.90 7.44
N VAL A 530 -26.76 -7.55 7.37
CA VAL A 530 -27.89 -8.47 7.57
C VAL A 530 -28.94 -8.18 6.49
N GLU A 531 -29.38 -6.93 6.41
CA GLU A 531 -30.17 -6.41 5.28
C GLU A 531 -29.42 -6.58 3.96
N GLY A 532 -30.14 -6.94 2.89
CA GLY A 532 -29.61 -7.05 1.53
C GLY A 532 -28.76 -8.31 1.24
N LEU A 533 -28.69 -9.30 2.13
CA LEU A 533 -27.98 -10.57 1.83
C LEU A 533 -28.68 -11.38 0.72
N GLN A 534 -30.01 -11.42 0.71
CA GLN A 534 -30.80 -12.03 -0.37
C GLN A 534 -30.61 -11.29 -1.70
N GLU A 535 -30.61 -9.94 -1.68
CA GLU A 535 -30.30 -9.10 -2.86
C GLU A 535 -28.86 -9.24 -3.37
N ALA A 536 -27.91 -9.54 -2.47
CA ALA A 536 -26.54 -9.90 -2.83
C ALA A 536 -26.44 -11.31 -3.47
N GLY A 537 -27.55 -12.02 -3.64
CA GLY A 537 -27.60 -13.36 -4.19
C GLY A 537 -26.87 -14.38 -3.32
N TYR A 538 -27.05 -14.29 -1.99
CA TYR A 538 -26.74 -15.40 -1.09
C TYR A 538 -28.01 -16.21 -0.81
N THR A 539 -27.85 -17.52 -0.70
CA THR A 539 -28.89 -18.44 -0.25
C THR A 539 -28.95 -18.50 1.28
N CYS A 540 -30.10 -18.87 1.84
CA CYS A 540 -30.23 -19.05 3.29
C CYS A 540 -29.28 -20.15 3.82
N VAL A 541 -28.97 -21.16 3.00
CA VAL A 541 -28.01 -22.23 3.29
C VAL A 541 -26.57 -21.69 3.46
N GLU A 542 -26.11 -20.80 2.59
CA GLU A 542 -24.78 -20.15 2.72
C GLU A 542 -24.70 -19.26 3.96
N VAL A 543 -25.80 -18.60 4.30
CA VAL A 543 -25.96 -17.73 5.48
C VAL A 543 -25.92 -18.56 6.76
N PHE A 544 -26.64 -19.69 6.82
CA PHE A 544 -26.55 -20.68 7.89
C PHE A 544 -25.16 -21.29 8.03
N ALA A 545 -24.53 -21.70 6.93
CA ALA A 545 -23.17 -22.24 6.93
C ALA A 545 -22.09 -21.21 7.37
N SER A 546 -22.38 -19.91 7.23
CA SER A 546 -21.57 -18.81 7.79
C SER A 546 -21.93 -18.48 9.26
N GLY A 547 -22.83 -19.26 9.86
CA GLY A 547 -23.26 -19.21 11.26
C GLY A 547 -24.07 -17.97 11.62
N PHE A 548 -24.71 -17.29 10.67
CA PHE A 548 -25.71 -16.26 11.00
C PHE A 548 -26.83 -16.89 11.82
N THR A 549 -27.45 -16.13 12.72
CA THR A 549 -28.59 -16.57 13.54
C THR A 549 -29.89 -16.62 12.74
N CYS A 550 -30.89 -17.38 13.23
CA CYS A 550 -32.23 -17.38 12.63
C CYS A 550 -32.86 -15.96 12.62
N GLN A 551 -32.56 -15.13 13.62
CA GLN A 551 -33.02 -13.75 13.68
C GLN A 551 -32.39 -12.88 12.59
N GLU A 552 -31.10 -13.04 12.32
CA GLU A 552 -30.41 -12.37 11.21
C GLU A 552 -30.93 -12.89 9.86
N ALA A 553 -31.19 -14.19 9.69
CA ALA A 553 -31.78 -14.72 8.46
C ALA A 553 -33.18 -14.14 8.19
N LYS A 554 -34.03 -14.01 9.23
CA LYS A 554 -35.33 -13.35 9.12
C LYS A 554 -35.20 -11.86 8.78
N ALA A 555 -34.27 -11.14 9.41
CA ALA A 555 -33.99 -9.73 9.12
C ALA A 555 -33.34 -9.50 7.75
N ALA A 556 -32.69 -10.53 7.18
CA ALA A 556 -32.21 -10.59 5.81
C ALA A 556 -33.32 -10.88 4.77
N ASN A 557 -34.58 -10.98 5.21
CA ASN A 557 -35.78 -11.22 4.41
C ASN A 557 -35.89 -12.64 3.79
N TYR A 558 -35.19 -13.64 4.33
CA TYR A 558 -35.47 -15.03 3.99
C TYR A 558 -36.81 -15.49 4.55
N THR A 559 -37.55 -16.26 3.77
CA THR A 559 -38.83 -16.88 4.17
C THR A 559 -38.62 -17.99 5.20
N LEU A 560 -39.68 -18.34 5.95
CA LEU A 560 -39.60 -19.40 6.95
C LEU A 560 -39.37 -20.80 6.33
N GLU A 561 -39.73 -20.97 5.05
CA GLU A 561 -39.42 -22.16 4.24
C GLU A 561 -37.92 -22.21 3.88
N GLU A 562 -37.34 -21.12 3.35
CA GLU A 562 -35.88 -21.04 3.11
C GLU A 562 -35.05 -21.22 4.39
N ILE A 563 -35.52 -20.69 5.52
CA ILE A 563 -34.91 -20.85 6.85
C ILE A 563 -34.94 -22.32 7.30
N LYS A 564 -36.03 -23.05 7.01
CA LYS A 564 -36.16 -24.48 7.30
C LYS A 564 -35.25 -25.33 6.43
N ASP A 565 -35.26 -25.08 5.12
CA ASP A 565 -34.43 -25.82 4.16
C ASP A 565 -32.92 -25.55 4.37
N ALA A 566 -32.57 -24.43 5.01
CA ALA A 566 -31.22 -24.16 5.51
C ALA A 566 -30.85 -24.91 6.81
N GLY A 567 -31.81 -25.47 7.54
CA GLY A 567 -31.58 -26.24 8.77
C GLY A 567 -31.67 -25.44 10.09
N TYR A 568 -32.27 -24.25 10.10
CA TYR A 568 -32.47 -23.48 11.33
C TYR A 568 -33.57 -24.08 12.21
N VAL A 569 -33.18 -24.77 13.29
CA VAL A 569 -34.10 -25.13 14.40
C VAL A 569 -33.89 -24.19 15.60
N ASP A 570 -32.63 -23.96 15.98
CA ASP A 570 -32.30 -23.08 17.10
C ASP A 570 -32.61 -21.61 16.78
N GLY A 571 -33.16 -20.90 17.76
CA GLY A 571 -33.44 -19.47 17.66
C GLY A 571 -34.71 -19.07 16.90
N LEU A 572 -35.52 -20.01 16.37
CA LEU A 572 -36.80 -19.69 15.71
C LEU A 572 -37.73 -18.86 16.61
N ARG A 573 -37.83 -19.22 17.89
CA ARG A 573 -38.61 -18.49 18.89
C ARG A 573 -38.02 -17.10 19.20
N GLU A 574 -36.70 -16.96 19.18
CA GLU A 574 -35.97 -15.69 19.46
C GLU A 574 -36.05 -14.73 18.26
N ALA A 575 -36.05 -15.27 17.04
CA ALA A 575 -36.42 -14.56 15.82
C ALA A 575 -37.91 -14.14 15.79
N GLY A 576 -38.69 -14.47 16.83
CA GLY A 576 -40.09 -14.07 16.96
C GLY A 576 -41.00 -14.71 15.92
N PHE A 577 -40.73 -15.96 15.52
CA PHE A 577 -41.75 -16.78 14.87
C PHE A 577 -42.68 -17.39 15.94
N THR A 578 -43.97 -17.50 15.64
CA THR A 578 -44.94 -18.21 16.48
C THR A 578 -44.90 -19.72 16.22
N CYS A 579 -45.33 -20.51 17.21
CA CYS A 579 -45.39 -21.96 17.08
C CYS A 579 -46.34 -22.43 15.95
N ALA A 580 -47.31 -21.58 15.56
CA ALA A 580 -48.22 -21.85 14.45
C ALA A 580 -47.57 -21.62 13.08
N GLU A 581 -46.78 -20.56 12.90
CA GLU A 581 -46.05 -20.29 11.66
C GLU A 581 -45.03 -21.40 11.34
N VAL A 582 -44.27 -21.88 12.33
CA VAL A 582 -43.35 -23.02 12.13
C VAL A 582 -44.10 -24.31 11.81
N ARG A 583 -45.32 -24.54 12.35
CA ARG A 583 -46.12 -25.70 11.92
C ARG A 583 -46.63 -25.58 10.49
N LEU A 584 -46.96 -24.36 10.03
CA LEU A 584 -47.38 -24.11 8.66
C LEU A 584 -46.24 -24.24 7.65
N ALA A 585 -45.02 -23.86 8.02
CA ALA A 585 -43.79 -24.21 7.28
C ALA A 585 -43.41 -25.71 7.38
N GLY A 586 -44.18 -26.50 8.13
CA GLY A 586 -44.03 -27.95 8.24
C GLY A 586 -42.81 -28.40 9.05
N TYR A 587 -42.36 -27.63 10.04
CA TYR A 587 -41.50 -28.16 11.09
C TYR A 587 -42.25 -29.24 11.89
N THR A 588 -41.51 -30.16 12.50
CA THR A 588 -42.02 -31.23 13.35
C THR A 588 -42.23 -30.79 14.80
N CYS A 589 -42.97 -31.58 15.57
CA CYS A 589 -43.11 -31.37 17.01
C CYS A 589 -41.75 -31.44 17.75
N VAL A 590 -40.82 -32.28 17.26
CA VAL A 590 -39.46 -32.44 17.78
C VAL A 590 -38.64 -31.15 17.60
N GLU A 591 -38.68 -30.57 16.41
CA GLU A 591 -38.00 -29.31 16.09
C GLU A 591 -38.64 -28.14 16.85
N ALA A 592 -39.98 -28.09 16.95
CA ALA A 592 -40.67 -27.07 17.75
C ALA A 592 -40.30 -27.14 19.24
N ARG A 593 -40.15 -28.33 19.82
CA ARG A 593 -39.62 -28.49 21.19
C ARG A 593 -38.17 -28.00 21.30
N SER A 594 -37.32 -28.38 20.35
CA SER A 594 -35.89 -28.03 20.35
C SER A 594 -35.67 -26.53 20.20
N ALA A 595 -36.46 -25.87 19.35
CA ALA A 595 -36.55 -24.41 19.20
C ALA A 595 -37.08 -23.66 20.44
N GLY A 596 -37.41 -24.38 21.51
CA GLY A 596 -37.81 -23.81 22.80
C GLY A 596 -39.25 -23.33 22.89
N TYR A 597 -40.17 -23.79 22.03
CA TYR A 597 -41.60 -23.55 22.23
C TYR A 597 -42.12 -24.41 23.39
N THR A 598 -43.04 -23.85 24.20
CA THR A 598 -43.62 -24.59 25.32
C THR A 598 -44.70 -25.56 24.84
N LEU A 599 -44.98 -26.62 25.61
CA LEU A 599 -46.01 -27.60 25.24
C LEU A 599 -47.41 -26.96 25.05
N ALA A 600 -47.71 -25.90 25.81
CA ALA A 600 -48.93 -25.11 25.62
C ALA A 600 -48.97 -24.34 24.27
N GLN A 601 -47.81 -23.85 23.79
CA GLN A 601 -47.69 -23.23 22.46
C GLN A 601 -47.77 -24.26 21.34
N ILE A 602 -47.15 -25.42 21.53
CA ILE A 602 -47.17 -26.59 20.62
C ILE A 602 -48.63 -27.09 20.45
N LYS A 603 -49.37 -27.18 21.55
CA LYS A 603 -50.82 -27.47 21.53
C LYS A 603 -51.62 -26.37 20.84
N ALA A 604 -51.40 -25.11 21.18
CA ALA A 604 -52.12 -23.97 20.56
C ALA A 604 -51.86 -23.84 19.04
N ALA A 605 -50.71 -24.32 18.56
CA ALA A 605 -50.40 -24.43 17.14
C ALA A 605 -51.12 -25.62 16.44
N GLY A 606 -51.61 -26.60 17.20
CA GLY A 606 -52.26 -27.80 16.68
C GLY A 606 -51.29 -28.95 16.34
N TYR A 607 -50.16 -29.08 17.04
CA TYR A 607 -49.38 -30.32 17.01
C TYR A 607 -50.04 -31.39 17.89
N VAL A 608 -50.18 -32.60 17.34
CA VAL A 608 -50.72 -33.78 18.03
C VAL A 608 -49.82 -34.98 17.70
N GLU A 609 -49.64 -35.26 16.41
CA GLU A 609 -48.63 -36.21 15.92
C GLU A 609 -47.21 -35.76 16.31
N GLY A 610 -46.33 -36.73 16.56
CA GLY A 610 -44.93 -36.48 16.95
C GLY A 610 -44.70 -36.06 18.42
N LEU A 611 -45.74 -35.92 19.26
CA LEU A 611 -45.55 -35.56 20.69
C LEU A 611 -44.70 -36.58 21.47
N GLN A 612 -44.89 -37.89 21.18
CA GLN A 612 -44.06 -38.95 21.77
C GLN A 612 -42.62 -38.91 21.29
N GLU A 613 -42.42 -38.67 19.98
CA GLU A 613 -41.09 -38.59 19.36
C GLU A 613 -40.32 -37.36 19.85
N ALA A 614 -41.04 -36.27 20.10
CA ALA A 614 -40.53 -35.09 20.81
C ALA A 614 -40.24 -35.37 22.30
N GLY A 615 -40.46 -36.58 22.80
CA GLY A 615 -40.11 -37.01 24.15
C GLY A 615 -40.99 -36.42 25.26
N TYR A 616 -42.24 -36.06 24.97
CA TYR A 616 -43.20 -35.71 26.02
C TYR A 616 -43.79 -36.98 26.65
N SER A 617 -44.18 -36.87 27.93
CA SER A 617 -44.95 -37.90 28.62
C SER A 617 -46.45 -37.67 28.49
N CYS A 618 -47.24 -38.74 28.68
CA CYS A 618 -48.70 -38.65 28.68
C CYS A 618 -49.22 -37.70 29.79
N ALA A 619 -48.50 -37.59 30.90
CA ALA A 619 -48.83 -36.67 32.01
C ALA A 619 -48.52 -35.20 31.68
N GLU A 620 -47.43 -34.91 30.95
CA GLU A 620 -47.20 -33.54 30.45
C GLU A 620 -48.26 -33.13 29.41
N ALA A 621 -48.70 -34.08 28.57
CA ALA A 621 -49.79 -33.83 27.62
C ALA A 621 -51.13 -33.56 28.33
N GLU A 622 -51.48 -34.33 29.36
CA GLU A 622 -52.65 -34.06 30.21
C GLU A 622 -52.55 -32.71 30.91
N ALA A 623 -51.39 -32.35 31.49
CA ALA A 623 -51.19 -31.07 32.15
C ALA A 623 -51.22 -29.85 31.20
N ALA A 624 -50.93 -30.05 29.91
CA ALA A 624 -51.19 -29.06 28.85
C ALA A 624 -52.65 -29.08 28.36
N GLY A 625 -53.48 -29.98 28.90
CA GLY A 625 -54.90 -30.16 28.64
C GLY A 625 -55.22 -30.88 27.33
N TYR A 626 -54.31 -31.68 26.77
CA TYR A 626 -54.64 -32.52 25.60
C TYR A 626 -55.73 -33.51 25.97
N THR A 627 -56.69 -33.72 25.08
CA THR A 627 -57.80 -34.66 25.26
C THR A 627 -57.34 -36.10 25.11
N CYS A 628 -58.10 -37.05 25.67
CA CYS A 628 -57.83 -38.48 25.55
C CYS A 628 -57.75 -38.97 24.08
N ALA A 629 -58.47 -38.30 23.17
CA ALA A 629 -58.44 -38.56 21.73
C ALA A 629 -57.17 -38.02 21.05
N GLU A 630 -56.70 -36.82 21.42
CA GLU A 630 -55.45 -36.26 20.91
C GLU A 630 -54.24 -37.09 21.37
N VAL A 631 -54.18 -37.51 22.65
CA VAL A 631 -53.10 -38.41 23.09
C VAL A 631 -53.17 -39.79 22.43
N LYS A 632 -54.36 -40.24 21.97
CA LYS A 632 -54.45 -41.46 21.13
C LYS A 632 -53.84 -41.23 19.75
N ALA A 633 -54.20 -40.15 19.07
CA ALA A 633 -53.63 -39.79 17.77
C ALA A 633 -52.10 -39.55 17.86
N ALA A 634 -51.62 -39.09 19.02
CA ALA A 634 -50.20 -38.95 19.34
C ALA A 634 -49.47 -40.25 19.70
N GLY A 635 -50.15 -41.40 19.73
CA GLY A 635 -49.54 -42.74 19.95
C GLY A 635 -49.47 -43.23 21.41
N TYR A 636 -50.01 -42.50 22.39
CA TYR A 636 -49.92 -42.91 23.80
C TYR A 636 -50.83 -44.11 24.11
N VAL A 637 -50.28 -45.32 24.13
CA VAL A 637 -50.98 -46.56 24.55
C VAL A 637 -50.72 -46.96 26.00
N SER A 638 -49.83 -46.26 26.70
CA SER A 638 -49.44 -46.55 28.09
C SER A 638 -49.43 -45.27 28.93
N GLY A 639 -49.62 -45.44 30.25
CA GLY A 639 -49.52 -44.34 31.21
C GLY A 639 -50.75 -43.41 31.34
N LEU A 640 -51.82 -43.56 30.54
CA LEU A 640 -53.00 -42.67 30.61
C LEU A 640 -53.59 -42.57 32.01
N LYS A 641 -53.70 -43.69 32.74
CA LYS A 641 -54.21 -43.70 34.11
C LYS A 641 -53.31 -42.94 35.08
N ALA A 642 -52.00 -42.97 34.87
CA ALA A 642 -51.03 -42.23 35.67
C ALA A 642 -51.00 -40.73 35.30
N ALA A 643 -51.38 -40.39 34.06
CA ALA A 643 -51.60 -39.02 33.61
C ALA A 643 -52.90 -38.39 34.16
N GLY A 644 -53.91 -39.21 34.47
CA GLY A 644 -55.17 -38.76 35.10
C GLY A 644 -56.44 -39.06 34.29
N TYR A 645 -56.30 -39.47 33.02
CA TYR A 645 -57.44 -39.79 32.16
C TYR A 645 -58.30 -40.94 32.71
N MET A 646 -59.61 -40.86 32.50
CA MET A 646 -60.56 -41.89 32.91
C MET A 646 -60.67 -43.01 31.88
N CYS A 647 -60.95 -44.24 32.34
CA CYS A 647 -61.14 -45.40 31.45
C CYS A 647 -62.35 -45.24 30.51
N SER A 648 -63.34 -44.43 30.90
CA SER A 648 -64.49 -44.03 30.08
C SER A 648 -64.08 -43.09 28.93
N GLU A 649 -63.17 -42.15 29.18
CA GLU A 649 -62.62 -41.25 28.17
C GLU A 649 -61.74 -42.00 27.18
N ALA A 650 -60.94 -42.96 27.67
CA ALA A 650 -60.19 -43.88 26.80
C ALA A 650 -61.14 -44.66 25.87
N LYS A 651 -62.27 -45.16 26.39
CA LYS A 651 -63.26 -45.82 25.54
C LYS A 651 -63.92 -44.86 24.54
N ALA A 652 -64.22 -43.62 24.93
CA ALA A 652 -64.77 -42.60 24.05
C ALA A 652 -63.79 -42.15 22.95
N ALA A 653 -62.48 -42.11 23.26
CA ALA A 653 -61.38 -41.96 22.31
C ALA A 653 -61.12 -43.22 21.46
N GLY A 654 -61.90 -44.30 21.66
CA GLY A 654 -61.84 -45.52 20.87
C GLY A 654 -60.61 -46.39 21.13
N TYR A 655 -59.98 -46.32 22.32
CA TYR A 655 -59.00 -47.34 22.72
C TYR A 655 -59.69 -48.71 22.84
N SER A 656 -58.95 -49.78 22.57
CA SER A 656 -59.37 -51.17 22.81
C SER A 656 -59.23 -51.55 24.29
N CYS A 657 -59.88 -52.64 24.69
CA CYS A 657 -59.73 -53.17 26.06
C CYS A 657 -58.27 -53.57 26.37
N ALA A 658 -57.50 -54.00 25.36
CA ALA A 658 -56.08 -54.34 25.50
C ALA A 658 -55.21 -53.10 25.74
N GLU A 659 -55.41 -52.01 24.98
CA GLU A 659 -54.73 -50.74 25.21
C GLU A 659 -55.14 -50.13 26.57
N ALA A 660 -56.42 -50.20 26.95
CA ALA A 660 -56.86 -49.73 28.26
C ALA A 660 -56.16 -50.48 29.42
N LYS A 661 -55.95 -51.80 29.27
CA LYS A 661 -55.16 -52.58 30.23
C LYS A 661 -53.68 -52.19 30.22
N ALA A 662 -53.07 -51.99 29.04
CA ALA A 662 -51.69 -51.53 28.90
C ALA A 662 -51.47 -50.11 29.49
N ALA A 663 -52.50 -49.28 29.47
CA ALA A 663 -52.56 -47.98 30.15
C ALA A 663 -52.70 -48.05 31.68
N GLY A 664 -52.88 -49.25 32.25
CA GLY A 664 -52.96 -49.49 33.69
C GLY A 664 -54.39 -49.54 34.28
N PHE A 665 -55.44 -49.50 33.45
CA PHE A 665 -56.81 -49.66 33.94
C PHE A 665 -57.09 -51.12 34.35
N SER A 666 -57.64 -51.30 35.55
CA SER A 666 -57.98 -52.62 36.11
C SER A 666 -59.25 -53.19 35.49
N CYS A 667 -59.48 -54.49 35.70
CA CYS A 667 -60.68 -55.19 35.22
C CYS A 667 -61.99 -54.52 35.70
N ARG A 668 -61.99 -53.84 36.85
CA ARG A 668 -63.15 -53.11 37.40
C ARG A 668 -63.35 -51.73 36.75
N GLU A 669 -62.28 -51.05 36.35
CA GLU A 669 -62.35 -49.76 35.64
C GLU A 669 -62.77 -49.96 34.18
N VAL A 670 -62.27 -50.99 33.51
CA VAL A 670 -62.75 -51.35 32.16
C VAL A 670 -64.21 -51.82 32.20
N LYS A 671 -64.66 -52.49 33.27
CA LYS A 671 -66.11 -52.74 33.48
C LYS A 671 -66.90 -51.46 33.64
N ALA A 672 -66.42 -50.50 34.44
CA ALA A 672 -67.13 -49.23 34.66
C ALA A 672 -67.25 -48.38 33.39
N ALA A 673 -66.28 -48.48 32.46
CA ALA A 673 -66.38 -47.94 31.11
C ALA A 673 -67.26 -48.79 30.16
N GLY A 674 -67.66 -49.99 30.57
CA GLY A 674 -68.47 -50.92 29.79
C GLY A 674 -67.71 -51.62 28.67
N TYR A 675 -66.43 -51.92 28.83
CA TYR A 675 -65.75 -52.88 27.94
C TYR A 675 -66.25 -54.28 28.26
N VAL A 676 -66.68 -55.01 27.24
CA VAL A 676 -67.10 -56.42 27.31
C VAL A 676 -66.38 -57.19 26.21
N GLU A 677 -66.56 -56.76 24.97
CA GLU A 677 -65.76 -57.22 23.83
C GLU A 677 -64.25 -57.00 24.07
N GLY A 678 -63.45 -58.00 23.71
CA GLY A 678 -62.00 -57.96 23.84
C GLY A 678 -61.44 -58.14 25.26
N LEU A 679 -62.27 -58.34 26.30
CA LEU A 679 -61.79 -58.51 27.68
C LEU A 679 -60.86 -59.75 27.82
N LYS A 680 -61.18 -60.85 27.12
CA LYS A 680 -60.34 -62.07 27.08
C LYS A 680 -59.07 -61.89 26.24
N THR A 681 -59.12 -61.16 25.13
CA THR A 681 -57.94 -60.92 24.27
C THR A 681 -57.00 -59.86 24.84
N ALA A 682 -57.49 -58.97 25.70
CA ALA A 682 -56.67 -58.17 26.63
C ALA A 682 -55.98 -59.05 27.71
N GLY A 683 -56.27 -60.35 27.77
CA GLY A 683 -55.67 -61.30 28.69
C GLY A 683 -56.04 -61.04 30.15
N PHE A 684 -57.20 -60.44 30.43
CA PHE A 684 -57.80 -60.60 31.76
C PHE A 684 -58.22 -62.07 31.95
N SER A 685 -58.27 -62.52 33.19
CA SER A 685 -58.78 -63.84 33.55
C SER A 685 -60.29 -63.81 33.84
N CYS A 686 -60.95 -64.96 33.72
CA CYS A 686 -62.36 -65.09 34.09
C CYS A 686 -62.59 -64.78 35.58
N LEU A 687 -61.59 -65.07 36.43
CA LEU A 687 -61.61 -64.77 37.86
C LEU A 687 -61.51 -63.27 38.15
N GLU A 688 -60.63 -62.53 37.45
CA GLU A 688 -60.62 -61.07 37.49
C GLU A 688 -61.95 -60.48 37.01
N ALA A 689 -62.59 -61.09 36.01
CA ALA A 689 -63.89 -60.65 35.53
C ALA A 689 -65.00 -60.84 36.58
N LYS A 690 -65.10 -62.01 37.25
CA LYS A 690 -66.04 -62.19 38.37
C LYS A 690 -65.73 -61.22 39.52
N ALA A 691 -64.45 -61.01 39.86
CA ALA A 691 -64.03 -60.09 40.92
C ALA A 691 -64.31 -58.61 40.59
N ALA A 692 -64.25 -58.22 39.32
CA ALA A 692 -64.73 -56.93 38.81
C ALA A 692 -66.27 -56.82 38.77
N GLY A 693 -66.98 -57.91 39.01
CA GLY A 693 -68.44 -57.98 39.06
C GLY A 693 -69.11 -58.19 37.70
N PHE A 694 -68.40 -58.71 36.68
CA PHE A 694 -69.05 -59.09 35.42
C PHE A 694 -70.07 -60.22 35.63
N SER A 695 -71.24 -60.07 35.02
CA SER A 695 -72.29 -61.08 34.98
C SER A 695 -71.89 -62.27 34.10
N CYS A 696 -72.58 -63.39 34.25
CA CYS A 696 -72.30 -64.59 33.45
C CYS A 696 -72.58 -64.37 31.93
N LEU A 697 -73.44 -63.40 31.59
CA LEU A 697 -73.70 -62.99 30.21
C LEU A 697 -72.55 -62.16 29.64
N GLU A 698 -72.07 -61.15 30.36
CA GLU A 698 -70.96 -60.30 29.89
C GLU A 698 -69.67 -61.13 29.67
N VAL A 699 -69.37 -62.12 30.52
CA VAL A 699 -68.19 -62.99 30.28
C VAL A 699 -68.38 -63.96 29.11
N LYS A 700 -69.62 -64.33 28.77
CA LYS A 700 -69.93 -65.08 27.55
C LYS A 700 -69.70 -64.25 26.30
N GLU A 701 -70.21 -63.02 26.29
CA GLU A 701 -70.02 -62.05 25.21
C GLU A 701 -68.53 -61.68 25.03
N ALA A 702 -67.77 -61.68 26.12
CA ALA A 702 -66.30 -61.55 26.11
C ALA A 702 -65.54 -62.82 25.68
N GLY A 703 -66.22 -63.95 25.41
CA GLY A 703 -65.63 -65.20 24.92
C GLY A 703 -65.00 -66.12 25.96
N TYR A 704 -65.31 -65.98 27.26
CA TYR A 704 -64.89 -66.94 28.29
C TYR A 704 -65.82 -68.17 28.30
N VAL A 705 -65.21 -69.35 28.44
CA VAL A 705 -65.88 -70.65 28.57
C VAL A 705 -65.09 -71.44 29.61
N GLU A 706 -63.83 -71.72 29.28
CA GLU A 706 -62.83 -72.21 30.23
C GLU A 706 -62.68 -71.24 31.42
N GLY A 707 -62.49 -71.79 32.62
CA GLY A 707 -62.28 -71.01 33.85
C GLY A 707 -63.53 -70.42 34.51
N LEU A 708 -64.73 -70.53 33.92
CA LEU A 708 -65.98 -70.00 34.52
C LEU A 708 -66.24 -70.59 35.92
N LYS A 709 -66.07 -71.91 36.08
CA LYS A 709 -66.27 -72.58 37.37
C LYS A 709 -65.22 -72.19 38.41
N GLU A 710 -63.96 -72.08 37.99
CA GLU A 710 -62.83 -71.67 38.85
C GLU A 710 -62.95 -70.21 39.30
N ALA A 711 -63.50 -69.35 38.43
CA ALA A 711 -63.90 -67.98 38.74
C ALA A 711 -65.13 -67.87 39.67
N GLY A 712 -65.79 -68.99 40.01
CA GLY A 712 -66.96 -68.99 40.88
C GLY A 712 -68.28 -68.58 40.20
N TYR A 713 -68.41 -68.74 38.88
CA TYR A 713 -69.74 -68.81 38.26
C TYR A 713 -70.36 -70.19 38.53
N THR A 714 -71.66 -70.21 38.78
CA THR A 714 -72.43 -71.44 38.96
C THR A 714 -72.92 -71.99 37.62
N CYS A 715 -73.17 -73.30 37.58
CA CYS A 715 -73.71 -73.96 36.40
C CYS A 715 -75.10 -73.40 36.00
N ALA A 716 -75.89 -72.95 36.99
CA ALA A 716 -77.18 -72.28 36.78
C ALA A 716 -77.03 -70.86 36.22
N GLU A 717 -76.05 -70.06 36.70
CA GLU A 717 -75.69 -68.77 36.08
C GLU A 717 -75.27 -68.95 34.62
N ALA A 718 -74.48 -69.99 34.31
CA ALA A 718 -74.06 -70.29 32.94
C ALA A 718 -75.26 -70.64 32.04
N LYS A 719 -76.19 -71.50 32.51
CA LYS A 719 -77.41 -71.79 31.74
C LYS A 719 -78.29 -70.54 31.58
N ALA A 720 -78.39 -69.67 32.59
CA ALA A 720 -79.15 -68.42 32.50
C ALA A 720 -78.55 -67.39 31.53
N ALA A 721 -77.21 -67.38 31.36
CA ALA A 721 -76.52 -66.66 30.28
C ALA A 721 -76.64 -67.35 28.90
N GLY A 722 -77.36 -68.47 28.82
CA GLY A 722 -77.60 -69.22 27.59
C GLY A 722 -76.34 -69.87 27.02
N PHE A 723 -75.33 -70.18 27.83
CA PHE A 723 -74.30 -71.14 27.40
C PHE A 723 -74.98 -72.47 27.03
N SER A 724 -74.41 -73.20 26.07
CA SER A 724 -74.81 -74.57 25.77
C SER A 724 -74.28 -75.54 26.83
N CYS A 725 -74.87 -76.74 26.89
CA CYS A 725 -74.36 -77.79 27.77
C CYS A 725 -72.90 -78.17 27.43
N SER A 726 -72.52 -78.11 26.14
CA SER A 726 -71.15 -78.35 25.65
C SER A 726 -70.14 -77.28 26.06
N GLU A 727 -70.58 -76.02 26.22
CA GLU A 727 -69.73 -74.97 26.80
C GLU A 727 -69.60 -75.17 28.33
N ALA A 728 -70.65 -75.66 28.99
CA ALA A 728 -70.62 -75.96 30.42
C ALA A 728 -69.70 -77.16 30.78
N THR A 729 -69.55 -78.15 29.90
CA THR A 729 -68.55 -79.23 30.08
C THR A 729 -67.12 -78.70 29.93
N VAL A 730 -66.85 -77.89 28.90
CA VAL A 730 -65.56 -77.21 28.69
C VAL A 730 -65.23 -76.24 29.84
N ALA A 731 -66.24 -75.64 30.46
CA ALA A 731 -66.12 -74.82 31.68
C ALA A 731 -65.80 -75.61 32.97
N GLY A 732 -65.79 -76.95 32.92
CA GLY A 732 -65.48 -77.82 34.06
C GLY A 732 -66.67 -78.15 34.97
N PHE A 733 -67.90 -77.81 34.59
CA PHE A 733 -69.09 -78.24 35.36
C PHE A 733 -69.33 -79.74 35.16
N SER A 734 -69.65 -80.43 36.25
CA SER A 734 -69.94 -81.87 36.25
C SER A 734 -71.38 -82.16 35.81
N CYS A 735 -71.65 -83.41 35.43
CA CYS A 735 -72.98 -83.87 35.03
C CYS A 735 -74.03 -83.65 36.14
N ALA A 736 -73.62 -83.67 37.41
CA ALA A 736 -74.49 -83.40 38.56
C ALA A 736 -74.84 -81.90 38.67
N GLU A 737 -73.87 -81.01 38.49
CA GLU A 737 -74.09 -79.56 38.44
C GLU A 737 -74.95 -79.16 37.23
N ALA A 738 -74.72 -79.80 36.08
CA ALA A 738 -75.51 -79.57 34.87
C ALA A 738 -76.98 -80.01 35.03
N LYS A 739 -77.21 -81.19 35.61
CA LYS A 739 -78.55 -81.68 35.99
C LYS A 739 -79.24 -80.74 36.98
N ALA A 740 -78.51 -80.24 37.99
CA ALA A 740 -79.02 -79.28 38.97
C ALA A 740 -79.32 -77.89 38.38
N ALA A 741 -78.56 -77.47 37.36
CA ALA A 741 -78.88 -76.29 36.54
C ALA A 741 -80.08 -76.51 35.60
N GLY A 742 -80.67 -77.71 35.58
CA GLY A 742 -81.84 -78.03 34.77
C GLY A 742 -81.53 -78.45 33.34
N TRP A 743 -80.29 -78.84 33.01
CA TRP A 743 -80.04 -79.69 31.83
C TRP A 743 -80.38 -81.13 32.19
N SER A 744 -81.68 -81.44 32.16
CA SER A 744 -82.21 -82.75 32.57
C SER A 744 -82.19 -83.80 31.46
N ASP A 745 -82.18 -83.42 30.18
CA ASP A 745 -82.08 -84.36 29.06
C ASP A 745 -80.69 -84.98 28.98
N LEU A 746 -80.63 -86.28 29.26
CA LEU A 746 -79.39 -87.04 29.23
C LEU A 746 -78.82 -87.23 27.81
N LYS A 747 -79.61 -87.00 26.75
CA LYS A 747 -79.11 -86.91 25.36
C LYS A 747 -78.29 -85.64 25.14
N GLU A 748 -78.75 -84.49 25.64
CA GLU A 748 -78.00 -83.23 25.59
C GLU A 748 -76.70 -83.35 26.38
N LEU A 749 -76.77 -83.85 27.63
CA LEU A 749 -75.60 -84.11 28.47
C LEU A 749 -74.59 -85.05 27.80
N LYS A 750 -75.06 -86.11 27.12
CA LYS A 750 -74.18 -87.03 26.37
C LYS A 750 -73.53 -86.36 25.16
N GLN A 751 -74.28 -85.53 24.41
CA GLN A 751 -73.75 -84.77 23.28
C GLN A 751 -72.74 -83.69 23.70
N ALA A 752 -72.90 -83.13 24.90
CA ALA A 752 -71.94 -82.22 25.54
C ALA A 752 -70.62 -82.91 25.96
N GLY A 753 -70.54 -84.25 25.90
CA GLY A 753 -69.33 -85.02 26.16
C GLY A 753 -69.25 -85.68 27.54
N PHE A 754 -70.27 -85.57 28.39
CA PHE A 754 -70.29 -86.29 29.66
C PHE A 754 -70.24 -87.81 29.45
N THR A 755 -69.53 -88.52 30.32
CA THR A 755 -69.47 -89.98 30.30
C THR A 755 -70.65 -90.61 31.06
N CYS A 756 -70.98 -91.86 30.71
CA CYS A 756 -71.98 -92.64 31.45
C CYS A 756 -71.62 -92.81 32.94
N ARG A 757 -70.34 -92.73 33.31
CA ARG A 757 -69.87 -92.76 34.70
C ARG A 757 -70.22 -91.48 35.46
N GLU A 758 -70.18 -90.33 34.81
CA GLU A 758 -70.59 -89.05 35.39
C GLU A 758 -72.11 -88.92 35.43
N ALA A 759 -72.82 -89.43 34.43
CA ALA A 759 -74.28 -89.58 34.47
C ALA A 759 -74.72 -90.42 35.69
N ARG A 760 -74.00 -91.52 35.97
CA ARG A 760 -74.23 -92.32 37.17
C ARG A 760 -73.95 -91.56 38.46
N ALA A 761 -72.86 -90.78 38.52
CA ALA A 761 -72.56 -89.92 39.67
C ALA A 761 -73.61 -88.81 39.86
N ALA A 762 -74.23 -88.33 38.78
CA ALA A 762 -75.38 -87.41 38.77
C ALA A 762 -76.73 -88.09 39.08
N GLY A 763 -76.73 -89.35 39.53
CA GLY A 763 -77.95 -90.07 39.91
C GLY A 763 -78.92 -90.29 38.76
N TYR A 764 -78.43 -90.54 37.54
CA TYR A 764 -79.24 -91.14 36.48
C TYR A 764 -79.26 -92.67 36.62
N SER A 765 -80.34 -93.31 36.18
CA SER A 765 -80.53 -94.76 36.15
C SER A 765 -79.91 -95.42 34.90
N PRO A 766 -79.76 -96.76 34.87
CA PRO A 766 -79.38 -97.46 33.65
C PRO A 766 -80.41 -97.28 32.52
N VAL A 767 -81.69 -97.11 32.87
CA VAL A 767 -82.82 -96.91 31.94
C VAL A 767 -82.66 -95.58 31.20
N GLU A 768 -82.39 -94.50 31.92
CA GLU A 768 -82.15 -93.18 31.33
C GLU A 768 -80.88 -93.20 30.48
N CYS A 769 -79.83 -93.92 30.89
CA CYS A 769 -78.60 -94.06 30.10
C CYS A 769 -78.82 -94.83 28.79
N GLU A 770 -79.64 -95.88 28.79
CA GLU A 770 -80.08 -96.58 27.58
C GLU A 770 -80.86 -95.64 26.67
N ALA A 771 -81.87 -94.95 27.20
CA ALA A 771 -82.71 -94.03 26.44
C ALA A 771 -81.94 -92.82 25.88
N ALA A 772 -80.83 -92.42 26.51
CA ALA A 772 -79.86 -91.44 26.02
C ALA A 772 -78.88 -92.01 24.98
N GLY A 773 -78.95 -93.31 24.70
CA GLY A 773 -78.15 -94.03 23.72
C GLY A 773 -76.72 -94.32 24.17
N TYR A 774 -76.41 -94.36 25.47
CA TYR A 774 -75.12 -94.91 25.92
C TYR A 774 -75.08 -96.41 25.63
N THR A 775 -73.95 -96.90 25.13
CA THR A 775 -73.85 -98.33 24.81
C THR A 775 -73.80 -99.16 26.10
N LEU A 776 -74.26 -100.41 26.05
CA LEU A 776 -74.23 -101.29 27.22
C LEU A 776 -72.80 -101.54 27.76
N GLN A 777 -71.76 -101.38 26.92
CA GLN A 777 -70.37 -101.36 27.34
C GLN A 777 -69.99 -100.09 28.13
N GLN A 778 -70.52 -98.93 27.76
CA GLN A 778 -70.35 -97.67 28.52
C GLN A 778 -71.11 -97.71 29.86
N ILE A 779 -72.33 -98.27 29.85
CA ILE A 779 -73.14 -98.54 31.05
C ILE A 779 -72.40 -99.52 31.98
N LYS A 780 -71.72 -100.54 31.43
CA LYS A 780 -70.80 -101.39 32.20
C LYS A 780 -69.63 -100.61 32.78
N ALA A 781 -68.93 -99.81 31.97
CA ALA A 781 -67.75 -99.05 32.40
C ALA A 781 -68.09 -97.99 33.48
N ALA A 782 -69.33 -97.50 33.53
CA ALA A 782 -69.86 -96.68 34.61
C ALA A 782 -70.06 -97.45 35.93
N GLY A 783 -70.11 -98.78 35.89
CA GLY A 783 -70.35 -99.65 37.03
C GLY A 783 -71.83 -99.81 37.39
N TYR A 784 -72.76 -99.63 36.44
CA TYR A 784 -74.15 -100.05 36.64
C TYR A 784 -74.23 -101.58 36.67
N ILE A 785 -74.95 -102.10 37.66
CA ILE A 785 -75.19 -103.54 37.87
C ILE A 785 -76.67 -103.72 38.18
N GLU A 786 -77.13 -103.14 39.29
CA GLU A 786 -78.54 -103.06 39.62
C GLU A 786 -79.33 -102.25 38.58
N GLY A 787 -80.59 -102.62 38.36
CA GLY A 787 -81.50 -101.94 37.42
C GLY A 787 -81.34 -102.28 35.95
N LEU A 788 -80.33 -103.04 35.51
CA LEU A 788 -80.12 -103.38 34.09
C LEU A 788 -81.31 -104.14 33.49
N LYS A 789 -81.92 -105.08 34.23
CA LYS A 789 -83.12 -105.79 33.76
C LYS A 789 -84.35 -104.87 33.67
N ALA A 790 -84.46 -103.87 34.55
CA ALA A 790 -85.52 -102.87 34.49
C ALA A 790 -85.31 -101.87 33.33
N ALA A 791 -84.09 -101.75 32.81
CA ALA A 791 -83.76 -101.03 31.59
C ALA A 791 -84.02 -101.83 30.30
N GLY A 792 -84.64 -103.01 30.38
CA GLY A 792 -85.02 -103.82 29.22
C GLY A 792 -83.88 -104.66 28.60
N PHE A 793 -82.62 -104.46 29.01
CA PHE A 793 -81.49 -105.27 28.54
C PHE A 793 -81.69 -106.75 28.86
N THR A 794 -81.36 -107.63 27.91
CA THR A 794 -81.31 -109.08 28.14
C THR A 794 -79.98 -109.50 28.76
N CYS A 795 -79.98 -110.65 29.44
CA CYS A 795 -78.76 -111.26 29.98
C CYS A 795 -77.74 -111.62 28.86
N ALA A 796 -78.22 -111.84 27.63
CA ALA A 796 -77.39 -112.11 26.45
C ALA A 796 -76.64 -110.84 25.98
N GLU A 797 -77.31 -109.69 25.94
CA GLU A 797 -76.68 -108.41 25.62
C GLU A 797 -75.70 -107.98 26.71
N CYS A 798 -76.05 -108.17 27.99
CA CYS A 798 -75.12 -107.96 29.09
C CYS A 798 -73.84 -108.80 28.91
N LYS A 799 -73.97 -110.07 28.54
CA LYS A 799 -72.80 -110.92 28.22
C LYS A 799 -72.00 -110.39 27.03
N ALA A 800 -72.66 -109.92 25.97
CA ALA A 800 -71.98 -109.34 24.80
C ALA A 800 -71.24 -108.03 25.13
N ALA A 801 -71.76 -107.24 26.08
CA ALA A 801 -71.06 -106.10 26.68
C ALA A 801 -69.98 -106.50 27.72
N GLY A 802 -69.71 -107.79 27.88
CA GLY A 802 -68.65 -108.31 28.74
C GLY A 802 -68.99 -108.36 30.24
N TYR A 803 -70.27 -108.29 30.62
CA TYR A 803 -70.67 -108.55 32.02
C TYR A 803 -70.26 -109.95 32.46
N ARG A 804 -69.96 -110.09 33.75
CA ARG A 804 -69.64 -111.37 34.40
C ARG A 804 -70.94 -112.01 34.92
N PRO A 805 -71.02 -113.36 35.02
CA PRO A 805 -72.16 -114.04 35.62
C PRO A 805 -72.60 -113.48 36.99
N MET A 806 -71.65 -113.05 37.84
CA MET A 806 -71.93 -112.43 39.15
C MET A 806 -72.64 -111.10 39.02
N GLU A 807 -72.20 -110.27 38.08
CA GLU A 807 -72.77 -108.94 37.83
C GLU A 807 -74.20 -109.10 37.27
N CYS A 808 -74.43 -110.06 36.37
CA CYS A 808 -75.78 -110.43 35.93
C CYS A 808 -76.68 -110.98 37.06
N LYS A 809 -76.12 -111.56 38.13
CA LYS A 809 -76.93 -111.97 39.31
C LYS A 809 -77.38 -110.77 40.14
N ALA A 810 -76.47 -109.87 40.47
CA ALA A 810 -76.80 -108.63 41.15
C ALA A 810 -77.72 -107.70 40.32
N ALA A 811 -77.74 -107.86 38.99
CA ALA A 811 -78.63 -107.16 38.07
C ALA A 811 -80.10 -107.65 38.06
N GLY A 812 -80.43 -108.74 38.76
CA GLY A 812 -81.81 -109.24 38.88
C GLY A 812 -82.30 -110.13 37.71
N PHE A 813 -81.39 -110.67 36.89
CA PHE A 813 -81.73 -111.71 35.92
C PHE A 813 -82.10 -113.05 36.62
N THR A 814 -82.36 -114.11 35.86
CA THR A 814 -82.51 -115.48 36.38
C THR A 814 -81.38 -116.39 35.90
N TYR A 815 -81.24 -117.55 36.54
CA TYR A 815 -80.32 -118.60 36.07
C TYR A 815 -80.65 -119.06 34.64
N GLU A 816 -81.93 -119.14 34.28
CA GLU A 816 -82.37 -119.54 32.94
C GLU A 816 -82.00 -118.50 31.89
N GLU A 817 -82.17 -117.21 32.19
CA GLU A 817 -81.73 -116.10 31.33
C GLU A 817 -80.20 -116.11 31.16
N GLY A 818 -79.44 -116.40 32.23
CA GLY A 818 -77.98 -116.60 32.17
C GLY A 818 -77.55 -117.83 31.37
N ARG A 819 -78.33 -118.91 31.40
CA ARG A 819 -78.11 -120.11 30.59
C ARG A 819 -78.43 -119.85 29.11
N ALA A 820 -79.52 -119.14 28.82
CA ALA A 820 -79.91 -118.73 27.47
C ALA A 820 -78.90 -117.78 26.83
N ALA A 821 -78.30 -116.88 27.62
CA ALA A 821 -77.14 -116.09 27.22
C ALA A 821 -75.88 -116.94 26.90
N GLY A 822 -75.87 -118.23 27.26
CA GLY A 822 -74.75 -119.13 27.01
C GLY A 822 -73.53 -118.83 27.88
N TYR A 823 -73.69 -118.33 29.11
CA TYR A 823 -72.64 -118.46 30.11
C TYR A 823 -72.43 -119.94 30.43
N ARG A 824 -71.20 -120.37 30.73
CA ARG A 824 -70.92 -121.78 31.04
C ARG A 824 -71.72 -122.20 32.28
N ALA A 825 -72.49 -123.29 32.16
CA ALA A 825 -72.98 -124.03 33.32
C ALA A 825 -71.77 -124.43 34.19
N GLY A 826 -71.87 -124.18 35.50
CA GLY A 826 -70.73 -124.28 36.43
C GLY A 826 -69.96 -122.96 36.67
N SER A 827 -70.26 -121.87 35.96
CA SER A 827 -69.86 -120.54 36.44
C SER A 827 -70.72 -120.15 37.65
N SER A 828 -70.08 -119.74 38.76
CA SER A 828 -70.61 -119.94 40.12
C SER A 828 -71.33 -118.78 40.86
N PRO A 829 -72.16 -117.90 40.24
CA PRO A 829 -73.05 -117.01 41.01
C PRO A 829 -74.36 -117.67 41.43
N TRP A 830 -74.97 -118.41 40.51
CA TRP A 830 -76.42 -118.67 40.54
C TRP A 830 -76.80 -119.86 41.41
N ASN A 831 -75.93 -120.86 41.53
CA ASN A 831 -76.08 -121.90 42.53
C ASN A 831 -75.86 -121.28 43.92
N ASN A 832 -76.94 -121.16 44.69
CA ASN A 832 -76.88 -120.91 46.13
C ASN A 832 -76.43 -122.18 46.87
N GLY A 833 -75.17 -122.60 46.68
CA GLY A 833 -74.53 -123.66 47.47
C GLY A 833 -75.01 -125.10 47.24
N VAL A 834 -75.75 -125.39 46.16
CA VAL A 834 -76.13 -126.77 45.81
C VAL A 834 -75.10 -127.35 44.84
N ASN A 835 -74.35 -128.35 45.32
CA ASN A 835 -73.32 -129.05 44.56
C ASN A 835 -73.91 -130.22 43.75
N ILE A 836 -73.38 -130.38 42.54
CA ILE A 836 -73.40 -131.60 41.72
C ILE A 836 -72.18 -131.49 40.79
N TRP A 837 -70.98 -131.93 41.19
CA TRP A 837 -70.63 -132.83 42.30
C TRP A 837 -69.87 -132.09 43.42
#